data_AF-A0A3R8AGK8-F1
#
_entry.id   AF-A0A3R8AGK8-F1
#
_cell.length_a   1.000
_cell.length_b   1.000
_cell.length_c   1.000
_cell.angle_alpha   90.00
_cell.angle_beta   90.00
_cell.angle_gamma   90.00
#
_symmetry.space_group_name_H-M   'P 1'
#
loop_
_entity.id
_entity.type
_entity.pdbx_description
1 polymer ?
#
loop_
_entity_poly.entity_id
_entity_poly.type
_entity_poly.pdbx_seq_one_letter_code
_entity_poly.pdbx_strand_id
1 'polypeptide(L)'
;EVVSRFDVVIVTEAGNEELKKINAFCRSASKPVGFIAANVFGLAASVFVDLGERFVCLDSDGEEPREVIVAGITHERAATVHTHTDKLLPFQDGDFVVFREVQGMEINDLQPMQIRVTGKHSFQIGDTTAFSPYVSGGIARQVKMPQTIRFKSYEASCRAPVAAGEAMLIVPDLGKFGQSEQLHLAFQAVLNFRDRNGGNAHALPPHPLDAARAGSQQAAVAACVAEAQRLNGEAKQLAERGEQGVVFVDQVDEKLVANVAAYAQCQISPMAAFVGGVLAQEVVKFTGKFSPLRGFLYMDAFEALLSPEAKAALGETGKHREKYSIDSRYADQVALFGSEFQHALGRTHAFVVGAGALGCELLKSLALMGCGCGPEKEGKVTVTDMDRIEVSNLNRQFLFRREHVGKAKSVTAAASVQTMNPDLQIVALEDRVGVETEATVFTDDFWRSQHIIVNALDNIQARQYVDGRCVWFGLPLLESGTLGTKGNVQVVLPFMTQCYSDSADPPEESIPLCTLRHFPHAIEHTIEWARDCFQGVFCDAVSEPNKFRENPQKYLERLRGEGILSVQKDRLEKIRDLVSQWQDKETKAFSPPSFERCVEKAVFLFQDLFFNQISQLLYSFPLDHRTSEGTLFWAPPKRPPTPISFDANDPASLDFVVAASNLFAFNFGLPAVRDVSKIQAIAARVAIPQFTPKRLHINTDDAEKPNGSGPPGASFAAPHPSLSLSAEAEEEVVAGLEKHLLATADLEKMVFVPVEFEKDDDTNFHIDLVHAASTLRAMNYKIPCCDRNKTKIIAGRIIPAIATTTAMITGLVSLELLKTVTYKQRKLEDFKNAFANLALPLWLFSEPMPPNRVVDKDFDPVACGPIRAMPKGFSCWDKIQVDIPGCTVQQLCEFLEEKFDVEVNILSVGNFCLYNSFLPVHKQQRFKRSIVELIEEVTKTSGQKSVAVESSCSAKSDGVDVLLPTICVLNK
;
A
#
# COMPACT_ATOMS: atom_id res chain seq x y z
N GLU A 1 -1.45 31.47 -31.79
CA GLU A 1 -0.50 32.25 -30.97
C GLU A 1 -0.50 31.83 -29.50
N VAL A 2 -1.65 31.75 -28.82
CA VAL A 2 -1.70 31.30 -27.41
C VAL A 2 -1.22 29.84 -27.26
N VAL A 3 -1.79 28.92 -28.06
CA VAL A 3 -1.45 27.48 -28.03
C VAL A 3 0.05 27.21 -28.25
N SER A 4 0.71 27.96 -29.14
CA SER A 4 2.12 27.77 -29.46
C SER A 4 3.09 28.16 -28.33
N ARG A 5 2.60 28.75 -27.24
CA ARG A 5 3.42 29.09 -26.06
C ARG A 5 3.56 27.93 -25.07
N PHE A 6 2.81 26.84 -25.26
CA PHE A 6 2.75 25.71 -24.33
C PHE A 6 3.37 24.46 -24.93
N ASP A 7 3.90 23.59 -24.06
CA ASP A 7 4.41 22.27 -24.43
C ASP A 7 3.30 21.25 -24.64
N VAL A 8 2.25 21.35 -23.82
CA VAL A 8 1.06 20.49 -23.87
C VAL A 8 -0.17 21.37 -23.72
N VAL A 9 -1.21 21.08 -24.50
CA VAL A 9 -2.53 21.71 -24.38
C VAL A 9 -3.58 20.64 -24.14
N ILE A 10 -4.37 20.86 -23.09
CA ILE A 10 -5.54 20.05 -22.76
C ILE A 10 -6.78 20.83 -23.17
N VAL A 11 -7.65 20.22 -23.98
CA VAL A 11 -8.92 20.80 -24.39
C VAL A 11 -10.07 19.96 -23.85
N THR A 12 -10.87 20.55 -22.97
CA THR A 12 -12.03 19.89 -22.37
C THR A 12 -13.33 20.52 -22.87
N GLU A 13 -14.40 19.74 -22.93
CA GLU A 13 -15.76 20.24 -23.21
C GLU A 13 -15.88 21.00 -24.55
N ALA A 14 -15.17 20.54 -25.57
CA ALA A 14 -15.11 21.15 -26.91
C ALA A 14 -15.78 20.27 -27.98
N GLY A 15 -16.26 20.93 -29.05
CA GLY A 15 -16.87 20.28 -30.21
C GLY A 15 -15.85 19.59 -31.11
N ASN A 16 -16.31 18.73 -32.01
CA ASN A 16 -15.43 17.97 -32.91
C ASN A 16 -14.60 18.89 -33.82
N GLU A 17 -15.23 19.91 -34.42
CA GLU A 17 -14.55 20.86 -35.31
C GLU A 17 -13.49 21.71 -34.59
N GLU A 18 -13.76 22.10 -33.34
CA GLU A 18 -12.81 22.83 -32.52
C GLU A 18 -11.60 21.96 -32.15
N LEU A 19 -11.84 20.72 -31.71
CA LEU A 19 -10.79 19.75 -31.38
C LEU A 19 -9.90 19.45 -32.59
N LYS A 20 -10.48 19.22 -33.77
CA LYS A 20 -9.73 19.02 -35.03
C LYS A 20 -8.84 20.22 -35.34
N LYS A 21 -9.38 21.43 -35.24
CA LYS A 21 -8.64 22.68 -35.53
C LYS A 21 -7.47 22.88 -34.58
N ILE A 22 -7.67 22.68 -33.27
CA ILE A 22 -6.61 22.85 -32.28
C ILE A 22 -5.55 21.76 -32.44
N ASN A 23 -5.94 20.49 -32.62
CA ASN A 23 -5.00 19.39 -32.84
C ASN A 23 -4.14 19.59 -34.10
N ALA A 24 -4.77 19.98 -35.22
CA ALA A 24 -4.07 20.29 -36.47
C ALA A 24 -3.04 21.42 -36.26
N PHE A 25 -3.41 22.45 -35.50
CA PHE A 25 -2.47 23.51 -35.13
C PHE A 25 -1.30 22.96 -34.31
N CYS A 26 -1.55 22.18 -33.25
CA CYS A 26 -0.52 21.58 -32.40
C CYS A 26 0.50 20.74 -33.20
N ARG A 27 0.03 20.00 -34.21
CA ARG A 27 0.88 19.24 -35.13
C ARG A 27 1.71 20.11 -36.07
N SER A 28 1.11 21.18 -36.59
CA SER A 28 1.75 22.10 -37.55
C SER A 28 2.69 23.12 -36.90
N ALA A 29 2.68 23.23 -35.56
CA ALA A 29 3.48 24.19 -34.83
C ALA A 29 4.98 23.95 -35.04
N SER A 30 5.78 25.03 -35.06
CA SER A 30 7.23 24.95 -35.27
C SER A 30 7.96 24.12 -34.21
N LYS A 31 7.42 24.11 -32.99
CA LYS A 31 7.71 23.13 -31.95
C LYS A 31 6.46 22.26 -31.78
N PRO A 32 6.56 20.93 -31.93
CA PRO A 32 5.41 20.04 -31.69
C PRO A 32 4.83 20.28 -30.30
N VAL A 33 3.52 20.53 -30.23
CA VAL A 33 2.78 20.71 -28.98
C VAL A 33 1.98 19.43 -28.72
N GLY A 34 2.12 18.86 -27.52
CA GLY A 34 1.30 17.72 -27.11
C GLY A 34 -0.18 18.12 -27.04
N PHE A 35 -1.05 17.33 -27.63
CA PHE A 35 -2.49 17.58 -27.63
C PHE A 35 -3.21 16.50 -26.84
N ILE A 36 -3.99 16.91 -25.86
CA ILE A 36 -4.83 16.03 -25.05
C ILE A 36 -6.25 16.61 -25.06
N ALA A 37 -7.27 15.76 -25.18
CA ALA A 37 -8.66 16.19 -25.12
C ALA A 37 -9.51 15.28 -24.24
N ALA A 38 -10.57 15.84 -23.65
CA ALA A 38 -11.57 15.05 -22.95
C ALA A 38 -12.97 15.65 -23.02
N ASN A 39 -13.97 14.80 -22.91
CA ASN A 39 -15.36 15.18 -22.70
C ASN A 39 -15.98 14.24 -21.67
N VAL A 40 -16.77 14.81 -20.75
CA VAL A 40 -17.55 14.06 -19.76
C VAL A 40 -19.04 14.29 -19.99
N PHE A 41 -19.76 13.23 -20.32
CA PHE A 41 -21.21 13.20 -20.57
C PHE A 41 -21.89 12.34 -19.50
N GLY A 42 -22.08 12.93 -18.32
CA GLY A 42 -22.64 12.27 -17.15
C GLY A 42 -21.79 11.09 -16.69
N LEU A 43 -22.30 9.88 -16.92
CA LEU A 43 -21.65 8.62 -16.56
C LEU A 43 -20.75 8.05 -17.66
N ALA A 44 -20.51 8.79 -18.75
CA ALA A 44 -19.57 8.40 -19.80
C ALA A 44 -18.47 9.46 -20.00
N ALA A 45 -17.27 9.02 -20.35
CA ALA A 45 -16.15 9.89 -20.67
C ALA A 45 -15.38 9.39 -21.89
N SER A 46 -14.80 10.34 -22.62
CA SER A 46 -13.80 10.10 -23.64
C SER A 46 -12.54 10.89 -23.31
N VAL A 47 -11.38 10.25 -23.41
CA VAL A 47 -10.05 10.89 -23.37
C VAL A 47 -9.33 10.59 -24.68
N PHE A 48 -8.65 11.58 -25.23
CA PHE A 48 -7.83 11.45 -26.43
C PHE A 48 -6.44 12.03 -26.21
N VAL A 49 -5.42 11.35 -26.72
CA VAL A 49 -4.02 11.80 -26.63
C VAL A 49 -3.34 11.70 -28.00
N ASP A 50 -2.67 12.79 -28.39
CA ASP A 50 -1.80 12.91 -29.55
C ASP A 50 -0.54 13.71 -29.20
N LEU A 51 0.59 13.02 -29.08
CA LEU A 51 1.90 13.64 -28.78
C LEU A 51 2.75 13.82 -30.04
N GLY A 52 2.15 13.74 -31.23
CA GLY A 52 2.79 13.96 -32.52
C GLY A 52 3.32 12.69 -33.20
N GLU A 53 3.90 12.86 -34.39
CA GLU A 53 4.33 11.73 -35.23
C GLU A 53 5.60 11.03 -34.74
N ARG A 54 6.35 11.66 -33.83
CA ARG A 54 7.61 11.15 -33.31
C ARG A 54 7.79 11.54 -31.84
N PHE A 55 7.12 10.82 -30.95
CA PHE A 55 7.31 10.94 -29.52
C PHE A 55 8.35 9.92 -29.03
N VAL A 56 9.24 10.30 -28.11
CA VAL A 56 10.26 9.39 -27.56
C VAL A 56 9.91 9.05 -26.11
N CYS A 57 9.56 7.80 -25.88
CA CYS A 57 9.38 7.22 -24.55
C CYS A 57 10.70 6.65 -24.07
N LEU A 58 11.25 7.17 -22.98
CA LEU A 58 12.53 6.77 -22.40
C LEU A 58 12.39 5.55 -21.49
N ASP A 59 11.23 5.39 -20.85
CA ASP A 59 10.91 4.28 -19.97
C ASP A 59 9.41 4.02 -20.05
N SER A 60 9.02 2.83 -20.51
CA SER A 60 7.64 2.49 -20.85
C SER A 60 6.78 2.02 -19.68
N ASP A 61 7.38 1.57 -18.57
CA ASP A 61 6.64 0.91 -17.48
C ASP A 61 6.92 1.52 -16.11
N GLY A 62 8.04 2.24 -15.96
CA GLY A 62 8.43 2.85 -14.70
C GLY A 62 8.85 1.86 -13.62
N GLU A 63 9.00 0.58 -13.96
CA GLU A 63 9.52 -0.44 -13.06
C GLU A 63 11.04 -0.29 -12.96
N GLU A 64 11.58 -0.49 -11.75
CA GLU A 64 13.02 -0.46 -11.55
C GLU A 64 13.73 -1.52 -12.42
N PRO A 65 14.84 -1.18 -13.09
CA PRO A 65 15.59 -2.14 -13.88
C PRO A 65 16.05 -3.33 -13.03
N ARG A 66 15.68 -4.53 -13.47
CA ARG A 66 15.91 -5.75 -12.70
C ARG A 66 17.33 -6.26 -12.86
N GLU A 67 17.81 -7.00 -11.86
CA GLU A 67 19.16 -7.60 -11.87
C GLU A 67 19.11 -9.08 -11.51
N VAL A 68 20.04 -9.85 -12.07
CA VAL A 68 20.26 -11.26 -11.73
C VAL A 68 21.73 -11.58 -11.60
N ILE A 69 22.05 -12.51 -10.70
CA ILE A 69 23.40 -13.04 -10.51
C ILE A 69 23.67 -14.07 -11.62
N VAL A 70 24.79 -13.91 -12.31
CA VAL A 70 25.27 -14.84 -13.33
C VAL A 70 25.94 -16.03 -12.64
N ALA A 71 25.50 -17.23 -13.00
CA ALA A 71 26.12 -18.49 -12.59
C ALA A 71 27.10 -19.01 -13.65
N GLY A 72 26.82 -18.77 -14.94
CA GLY A 72 27.71 -19.15 -16.05
C GLY A 72 27.32 -18.54 -17.38
N ILE A 73 28.28 -18.45 -18.30
CA ILE A 73 28.07 -18.00 -19.68
C ILE A 73 28.75 -18.99 -20.61
N THR A 74 28.01 -19.57 -21.57
CA THR A 74 28.58 -20.49 -22.56
C THR A 74 29.40 -19.72 -23.60
N HIS A 75 30.47 -20.34 -24.10
CA HIS A 75 31.38 -19.74 -25.08
C HIS A 75 31.05 -20.24 -26.50
N GLU A 76 30.02 -19.65 -27.10
CA GLU A 76 29.45 -20.04 -28.40
C GLU A 76 28.75 -18.88 -29.13
N ARG A 77 28.28 -19.11 -30.37
CA ARG A 77 27.65 -18.07 -31.21
C ARG A 77 26.30 -17.58 -30.70
N ALA A 78 25.58 -18.43 -29.98
CA ALA A 78 24.30 -18.11 -29.36
C ALA A 78 24.44 -18.43 -27.87
N ALA A 79 25.27 -17.65 -27.19
CA ALA A 79 25.67 -17.96 -25.83
C ALA A 79 24.49 -17.93 -24.88
N THR A 80 24.43 -18.93 -24.01
CA THR A 80 23.43 -19.04 -22.96
C THR A 80 24.04 -18.56 -21.65
N VAL A 81 23.38 -17.60 -21.04
CA VAL A 81 23.65 -17.13 -19.70
C VAL A 81 22.77 -17.93 -18.75
N HIS A 82 23.39 -18.62 -17.81
CA HIS A 82 22.74 -19.29 -16.69
C HIS A 82 22.77 -18.37 -15.47
N THR A 83 21.64 -18.21 -14.80
CA THR A 83 21.52 -17.40 -13.58
C THR A 83 21.47 -18.27 -12.34
N HIS A 84 21.71 -17.68 -11.18
CA HIS A 84 21.50 -18.35 -9.90
C HIS A 84 20.05 -18.87 -9.76
N THR A 85 19.86 -19.99 -9.06
CA THR A 85 18.56 -20.71 -9.00
C THR A 85 17.60 -20.20 -7.93
N ASP A 86 18.08 -19.37 -6.99
CA ASP A 86 17.26 -18.89 -5.86
C ASP A 86 16.08 -18.00 -6.29
N LYS A 87 16.22 -17.28 -7.40
CA LYS A 87 15.16 -16.43 -7.97
C LYS A 87 14.90 -16.81 -9.41
N LEU A 88 13.64 -16.72 -9.82
CA LEU A 88 13.24 -16.86 -11.22
C LEU A 88 13.81 -15.71 -12.05
N LEU A 89 14.14 -16.00 -13.30
CA LEU A 89 14.57 -14.98 -14.26
C LEU A 89 13.45 -13.95 -14.43
N PRO A 90 13.72 -12.66 -14.18
CA PRO A 90 12.69 -11.65 -14.19
C PRO A 90 12.62 -10.88 -15.51
N PHE A 91 13.45 -11.24 -16.50
CA PHE A 91 13.47 -10.61 -17.81
C PHE A 91 12.44 -11.23 -18.77
N GLN A 92 12.13 -10.51 -19.84
CA GLN A 92 11.25 -10.93 -20.93
C GLN A 92 11.99 -10.98 -22.26
N ASP A 93 11.42 -11.67 -23.24
CA ASP A 93 11.95 -11.69 -24.60
C ASP A 93 12.02 -10.26 -25.17
N GLY A 94 13.18 -9.91 -25.73
CA GLY A 94 13.41 -8.59 -26.31
C GLY A 94 13.91 -7.52 -25.33
N ASP A 95 14.02 -7.84 -24.04
CA ASP A 95 14.73 -7.00 -23.07
C ASP A 95 16.19 -6.78 -23.48
N PHE A 96 16.79 -5.72 -22.93
CA PHE A 96 18.22 -5.44 -23.09
C PHE A 96 18.92 -5.53 -21.74
N VAL A 97 20.13 -6.09 -21.73
CA VAL A 97 20.94 -6.23 -20.51
C VAL A 97 22.37 -5.75 -20.71
N VAL A 98 23.00 -5.31 -19.61
CA VAL A 98 24.44 -5.08 -19.48
C VAL A 98 25.01 -5.97 -18.39
N PHE A 99 26.30 -6.28 -18.48
CA PHE A 99 26.99 -7.13 -17.52
C PHE A 99 27.97 -6.33 -16.67
N ARG A 100 28.21 -6.76 -15.43
CA ARG A 100 29.30 -6.26 -14.58
C ARG A 100 29.85 -7.39 -13.74
N GLU A 101 31.09 -7.27 -13.29
CA GLU A 101 31.76 -8.23 -12.39
C GLU A 101 31.91 -9.65 -12.95
N VAL A 102 31.71 -9.86 -14.27
CA VAL A 102 32.00 -11.13 -14.93
C VAL A 102 33.51 -11.30 -15.02
N GLN A 103 34.04 -12.39 -14.45
CA GLN A 103 35.47 -12.69 -14.50
C GLN A 103 35.80 -13.64 -15.65
N GLY A 104 36.88 -13.37 -16.35
CA GLY A 104 37.40 -14.21 -17.43
C GLY A 104 36.78 -13.98 -18.80
N MET A 105 35.85 -13.04 -18.97
CA MET A 105 35.18 -12.75 -20.23
C MET A 105 35.01 -11.23 -20.44
N GLU A 106 35.27 -10.73 -21.65
CA GLU A 106 35.30 -9.31 -22.02
C GLU A 106 33.90 -8.71 -22.28
N ILE A 107 32.94 -8.98 -21.39
CA ILE A 107 31.52 -8.61 -21.56
C ILE A 107 31.06 -7.40 -20.73
N ASN A 108 31.82 -7.01 -19.69
CA ASN A 108 31.37 -6.02 -18.70
C ASN A 108 31.17 -4.59 -19.24
N ASP A 109 31.89 -4.19 -20.29
CA ASP A 109 31.86 -2.81 -20.81
C ASP A 109 31.14 -2.68 -22.16
N LEU A 110 30.37 -3.70 -22.54
CA LEU A 110 29.64 -3.71 -23.80
C LEU A 110 28.36 -2.87 -23.74
N GLN A 111 27.92 -2.43 -24.92
CA GLN A 111 26.61 -1.78 -25.08
C GLN A 111 25.48 -2.77 -24.72
N PRO A 112 24.29 -2.27 -24.32
CA PRO A 112 23.16 -3.13 -23.97
C PRO A 112 22.87 -4.17 -25.06
N MET A 113 22.78 -5.44 -24.65
CA MET A 113 22.57 -6.58 -25.55
C MET A 113 21.11 -7.03 -25.46
N GLN A 114 20.45 -7.18 -26.60
CA GLN A 114 19.11 -7.74 -26.65
C GLN A 114 19.15 -9.22 -26.26
N ILE A 115 18.21 -9.67 -25.43
CA ILE A 115 18.14 -11.05 -24.94
C ILE A 115 16.95 -11.81 -25.50
N ARG A 116 17.06 -13.14 -25.45
CA ARG A 116 15.96 -14.07 -25.64
C ARG A 116 15.90 -15.04 -24.47
N VAL A 117 14.79 -15.07 -23.75
CA VAL A 117 14.56 -15.97 -22.63
C VAL A 117 14.47 -17.41 -23.13
N THR A 118 15.25 -18.32 -22.53
CA THR A 118 15.27 -19.75 -22.89
C THR A 118 14.70 -20.65 -21.81
N GLY A 119 14.58 -20.16 -20.58
CA GLY A 119 14.00 -20.91 -19.46
C GLY A 119 13.88 -20.07 -18.20
N LYS A 120 13.50 -20.72 -17.09
CA LYS A 120 13.28 -20.08 -15.79
C LYS A 120 14.53 -19.46 -15.17
N HIS A 121 15.72 -19.91 -15.57
CA HIS A 121 17.02 -19.46 -15.04
C HIS A 121 18.06 -19.29 -16.15
N SER A 122 17.61 -19.03 -17.38
CA SER A 122 18.53 -18.87 -18.51
C SER A 122 17.96 -17.99 -19.62
N PHE A 123 18.86 -17.26 -20.27
CA PHE A 123 18.57 -16.48 -21.47
C PHE A 123 19.76 -16.54 -22.43
N GLN A 124 19.48 -16.34 -23.71
CA GLN A 124 20.48 -16.25 -24.76
C GLN A 124 20.89 -14.81 -24.99
N ILE A 125 22.18 -14.64 -25.22
CA ILE A 125 22.83 -13.45 -25.76
C ILE A 125 23.46 -13.79 -27.12
N GLY A 126 24.09 -12.79 -27.75
CA GLY A 126 24.76 -12.94 -29.04
C GLY A 126 26.03 -13.80 -29.01
N ASP A 127 26.89 -13.57 -30.01
CA ASP A 127 28.13 -14.34 -30.20
C ASP A 127 29.20 -13.96 -29.17
N THR A 128 29.69 -14.96 -28.43
CA THR A 128 30.77 -14.81 -27.45
C THR A 128 32.05 -15.54 -27.86
N THR A 129 32.11 -16.14 -29.06
CA THR A 129 33.26 -16.94 -29.51
C THR A 129 34.57 -16.15 -29.66
N ALA A 130 34.48 -14.83 -29.69
CA ALA A 130 35.62 -13.92 -29.72
C ALA A 130 36.12 -13.53 -28.32
N PHE A 131 35.43 -13.93 -27.26
CA PHE A 131 35.78 -13.61 -25.88
C PHE A 131 36.57 -14.74 -25.21
N SER A 132 37.22 -14.42 -24.11
CA SER A 132 37.81 -15.41 -23.22
C SER A 132 36.70 -16.22 -22.51
N PRO A 133 36.95 -17.50 -22.17
CA PRO A 133 35.96 -18.33 -21.47
C PRO A 133 35.61 -17.79 -20.08
N TYR A 134 34.33 -17.83 -19.74
CA TYR A 134 33.82 -17.45 -18.43
C TYR A 134 34.52 -18.22 -17.30
N VAL A 135 34.90 -17.51 -16.23
CA VAL A 135 35.51 -18.09 -15.03
C VAL A 135 34.52 -18.12 -13.86
N SER A 136 34.04 -16.96 -13.42
CA SER A 136 33.11 -16.86 -12.28
C SER A 136 32.47 -15.48 -12.16
N GLY A 137 31.47 -15.36 -11.29
CA GLY A 137 30.86 -14.09 -10.91
C GLY A 137 29.97 -13.50 -12.00
N GLY A 138 29.57 -12.25 -11.80
CA GLY A 138 28.80 -11.49 -12.77
C GLY A 138 27.39 -11.14 -12.31
N ILE A 139 26.94 -9.97 -12.74
CA ILE A 139 25.57 -9.49 -12.59
C ILE A 139 25.10 -9.04 -13.97
N ALA A 140 23.93 -9.51 -14.39
CA ALA A 140 23.23 -8.99 -15.56
C ALA A 140 22.15 -8.01 -15.09
N ARG A 141 22.16 -6.78 -15.62
CA ARG A 141 21.21 -5.71 -15.27
C ARG A 141 20.42 -5.31 -16.51
N GLN A 142 19.09 -5.24 -16.38
CA GLN A 142 18.20 -4.73 -17.42
C GLN A 142 18.50 -3.26 -17.76
N VAL A 143 18.37 -2.89 -19.02
CA VAL A 143 18.43 -1.51 -19.50
C VAL A 143 17.16 -1.19 -20.27
N LYS A 144 16.47 -0.13 -19.88
CA LYS A 144 15.28 0.36 -20.59
C LYS A 144 15.75 1.13 -21.82
N MET A 145 15.39 0.64 -23.01
CA MET A 145 15.77 1.27 -24.28
C MET A 145 14.70 2.29 -24.71
N PRO A 146 15.08 3.51 -25.16
CA PRO A 146 14.13 4.48 -25.68
C PRO A 146 13.33 3.94 -26.87
N GLN A 147 12.02 4.18 -26.86
CA GLN A 147 11.08 3.77 -27.91
C GLN A 147 10.47 4.99 -28.59
N THR A 148 10.38 4.95 -29.93
CA THR A 148 9.70 5.99 -30.70
C THR A 148 8.25 5.59 -30.95
N ILE A 149 7.30 6.38 -30.43
CA ILE A 149 5.85 6.17 -30.56
C ILE A 149 5.31 7.17 -31.59
N ARG A 150 4.41 6.69 -32.47
CA ARG A 150 3.72 7.51 -33.47
C ARG A 150 2.23 7.61 -33.15
N PHE A 151 1.70 8.83 -33.20
CA PHE A 151 0.29 9.11 -32.96
C PHE A 151 -0.45 9.50 -34.25
N LYS A 152 -1.73 9.15 -34.34
CA LYS A 152 -2.68 9.65 -35.35
C LYS A 152 -3.22 11.02 -34.92
N SER A 153 -3.58 11.88 -35.88
CA SER A 153 -4.25 13.14 -35.56
C SER A 153 -5.64 12.87 -35.00
N TYR A 154 -6.21 13.83 -34.27
CA TYR A 154 -7.58 13.72 -33.78
C TYR A 154 -8.56 13.41 -34.91
N GLU A 155 -8.45 14.13 -36.03
CA GLU A 155 -9.29 13.91 -37.22
C GLU A 155 -9.15 12.49 -37.79
N ALA A 156 -7.91 12.00 -37.94
CA ALA A 156 -7.68 10.65 -38.43
C ALA A 156 -8.20 9.59 -37.45
N SER A 157 -8.06 9.83 -36.15
CA SER A 157 -8.58 8.95 -35.10
C SER A 157 -10.10 8.98 -34.99
N CYS A 158 -10.79 10.09 -35.29
CA CYS A 158 -12.26 10.10 -35.39
C CYS A 158 -12.79 9.17 -36.49
N ARG A 159 -12.01 8.95 -37.55
CA ARG A 159 -12.35 8.04 -38.66
C ARG A 159 -11.90 6.60 -38.40
N ALA A 160 -10.68 6.44 -37.88
CA ALA A 160 -10.04 5.15 -37.66
C ALA A 160 -9.39 5.12 -36.26
N PRO A 161 -10.17 4.87 -35.19
CA PRO A 161 -9.75 5.15 -33.82
C PRO A 161 -8.77 4.14 -33.24
N VAL A 162 -8.62 2.94 -33.82
CA VAL A 162 -7.64 1.95 -33.36
C VAL A 162 -6.21 2.46 -33.62
N ALA A 163 -5.37 2.46 -32.59
CA ALA A 163 -3.98 2.90 -32.71
C ALA A 163 -3.17 1.96 -33.62
N ALA A 164 -2.12 2.50 -34.27
CA ALA A 164 -1.30 1.70 -35.18
C ALA A 164 -0.60 0.54 -34.44
N GLY A 165 -0.76 -0.69 -34.95
CA GLY A 165 -0.21 -1.90 -34.34
C GLY A 165 -1.08 -2.51 -33.24
N GLU A 166 -2.19 -1.86 -32.87
CA GLU A 166 -3.20 -2.44 -31.99
C GLU A 166 -4.30 -3.13 -32.81
N ALA A 167 -4.93 -4.15 -32.23
CA ALA A 167 -6.03 -4.88 -32.88
C ALA A 167 -7.40 -4.24 -32.65
N MET A 168 -7.57 -3.48 -31.56
CA MET A 168 -8.86 -2.95 -31.11
C MET A 168 -8.67 -1.71 -30.23
N LEU A 169 -9.77 -1.06 -29.87
CA LEU A 169 -9.75 -0.01 -28.85
C LEU A 169 -9.47 -0.59 -27.46
N ILE A 170 -8.99 0.25 -26.53
CA ILE A 170 -8.80 -0.15 -25.14
C ILE A 170 -10.16 -0.58 -24.57
N VAL A 171 -10.17 -1.72 -23.88
CA VAL A 171 -11.36 -2.28 -23.22
C VAL A 171 -11.09 -2.30 -21.71
N PRO A 172 -11.53 -1.26 -20.97
CA PRO A 172 -11.34 -1.21 -19.52
C PRO A 172 -12.09 -2.33 -18.77
N ASP A 173 -13.28 -2.70 -19.26
CA ASP A 173 -14.11 -3.76 -18.68
C ASP A 173 -14.22 -4.91 -19.68
N LEU A 174 -13.55 -6.02 -19.39
CA LEU A 174 -13.57 -7.20 -20.27
C LEU A 174 -14.96 -7.85 -20.36
N GLY A 175 -15.85 -7.59 -19.40
CA GLY A 175 -17.26 -7.98 -19.46
C GLY A 175 -18.07 -7.15 -20.46
N LYS A 176 -17.53 -6.02 -20.93
CA LYS A 176 -18.13 -5.11 -21.92
C LYS A 176 -17.36 -5.09 -23.23
N PHE A 177 -16.94 -6.25 -23.74
CA PHE A 177 -16.24 -6.33 -25.03
C PHE A 177 -17.08 -5.71 -26.16
N GLY A 178 -16.48 -4.82 -26.97
CA GLY A 178 -17.18 -4.08 -28.03
C GLY A 178 -17.83 -2.76 -27.59
N GLN A 179 -17.86 -2.47 -26.29
CA GLN A 179 -18.47 -1.25 -25.75
C GLN A 179 -17.72 0.02 -26.14
N SER A 180 -16.39 -0.04 -26.22
CA SER A 180 -15.56 1.11 -26.62
C SER A 180 -15.88 1.57 -28.06
N GLU A 181 -16.20 0.65 -28.95
CA GLU A 181 -16.64 0.91 -30.32
C GLU A 181 -18.03 1.57 -30.36
N GLN A 182 -18.97 1.10 -29.52
CA GLN A 182 -20.28 1.74 -29.37
C GLN A 182 -20.16 3.16 -28.80
N LEU A 183 -19.32 3.35 -27.77
CA LEU A 183 -19.05 4.66 -27.17
C LEU A 183 -18.38 5.60 -28.15
N HIS A 184 -17.46 5.11 -28.99
CA HIS A 184 -16.87 5.92 -30.05
C HIS A 184 -17.96 6.52 -30.96
N LEU A 185 -18.89 5.70 -31.45
CA LEU A 185 -20.02 6.16 -32.27
C LEU A 185 -20.92 7.13 -31.50
N ALA A 186 -21.23 6.85 -30.23
CA ALA A 186 -22.07 7.70 -29.39
C ALA A 186 -21.46 9.10 -29.19
N PHE A 187 -20.18 9.18 -28.81
CA PHE A 187 -19.49 10.45 -28.60
C PHE A 187 -19.39 11.25 -29.90
N GLN A 188 -19.00 10.60 -31.01
CA GLN A 188 -18.94 11.27 -32.31
C GLN A 188 -20.31 11.81 -32.75
N ALA A 189 -21.39 11.06 -32.50
CA ALA A 189 -22.74 11.51 -32.80
C ALA A 189 -23.17 12.74 -31.99
N VAL A 190 -22.92 12.74 -30.67
CA VAL A 190 -23.24 13.88 -29.79
C VAL A 190 -22.41 15.12 -30.15
N LEU A 191 -21.12 14.95 -30.43
CA LEU A 191 -20.25 16.07 -30.83
C LEU A 191 -20.63 16.61 -32.22
N ASN A 192 -20.96 15.75 -33.19
CA ASN A 192 -21.48 16.19 -34.49
C ASN A 192 -22.83 16.91 -34.36
N PHE A 193 -23.70 16.46 -33.46
CA PHE A 193 -24.95 17.14 -33.15
C PHE A 193 -24.68 18.55 -32.61
N ARG A 194 -23.77 18.69 -31.64
CA ARG A 194 -23.37 19.99 -31.09
C ARG A 194 -22.88 20.94 -32.18
N ASP A 195 -21.98 20.48 -33.03
CA ASP A 195 -21.36 21.30 -34.06
C ASP A 195 -22.38 21.80 -35.10
N ARG A 196 -23.34 20.94 -35.49
CA ARG A 196 -24.44 21.30 -36.41
C ARG A 196 -25.42 22.30 -35.81
N ASN A 197 -25.54 22.36 -34.48
CA ASN A 197 -26.47 23.23 -33.76
C ASN A 197 -25.83 24.49 -33.18
N GLY A 198 -24.67 24.91 -33.72
CA GLY A 198 -24.03 26.19 -33.37
C GLY A 198 -22.82 26.09 -32.43
N GLY A 199 -22.37 24.88 -32.08
CA GLY A 199 -21.04 24.60 -31.52
C GLY A 199 -20.80 24.98 -30.05
N ASN A 200 -21.75 25.65 -29.37
CA ASN A 200 -21.64 26.00 -27.95
C ASN A 200 -22.28 24.94 -27.03
N ALA A 201 -22.13 25.06 -25.71
CA ALA A 201 -22.68 24.09 -24.75
C ALA A 201 -24.22 23.98 -24.80
N HIS A 202 -24.93 25.08 -25.13
CA HIS A 202 -26.38 25.05 -25.33
C HIS A 202 -26.81 24.31 -26.60
N ALA A 203 -25.87 23.98 -27.49
CA ALA A 203 -26.07 23.18 -28.70
C ALA A 203 -26.01 21.67 -28.44
N LEU A 204 -25.62 21.22 -27.24
CA LEU A 204 -25.80 19.83 -26.80
C LEU A 204 -27.29 19.53 -26.55
N PRO A 205 -27.71 18.24 -26.55
CA PRO A 205 -29.04 17.88 -26.10
C PRO A 205 -29.38 18.53 -24.75
N PRO A 206 -30.56 19.17 -24.61
CA PRO A 206 -30.94 19.88 -23.39
C PRO A 206 -30.81 19.05 -22.11
N HIS A 207 -30.42 19.70 -21.01
CA HIS A 207 -30.31 19.08 -19.68
C HIS A 207 -31.66 18.45 -19.23
N PRO A 208 -31.68 17.24 -18.61
CA PRO A 208 -32.92 16.57 -18.21
C PRO A 208 -33.82 17.32 -17.24
N LEU A 209 -33.25 18.19 -16.40
CA LEU A 209 -34.03 19.04 -15.47
C LEU A 209 -34.57 20.32 -16.12
N ASP A 210 -34.22 20.61 -17.37
CA ASP A 210 -34.75 21.78 -18.09
C ASP A 210 -36.17 21.51 -18.60
N ALA A 211 -37.15 21.80 -17.74
CA ALA A 211 -38.56 21.60 -18.05
C ALA A 211 -39.04 22.40 -19.28
N ALA A 212 -38.42 23.55 -19.57
CA ALA A 212 -38.80 24.39 -20.72
C ALA A 212 -38.36 23.75 -22.06
N ARG A 213 -37.29 22.94 -22.04
CA ARG A 213 -36.73 22.28 -23.23
C ARG A 213 -36.94 20.76 -23.28
N ALA A 214 -37.73 20.18 -22.38
CA ALA A 214 -37.98 18.74 -22.31
C ALA A 214 -38.44 18.13 -23.65
N GLY A 215 -39.36 18.79 -24.37
CA GLY A 215 -39.81 18.32 -25.68
C GLY A 215 -38.71 18.29 -26.76
N SER A 216 -37.80 19.26 -26.73
CA SER A 216 -36.64 19.29 -27.63
C SER A 216 -35.55 18.30 -27.25
N GLN A 217 -35.48 17.89 -25.97
CA GLN A 217 -34.52 16.90 -25.50
C GLN A 217 -34.71 15.55 -26.18
N GLN A 218 -35.94 15.02 -26.17
CA GLN A 218 -36.23 13.72 -26.75
C GLN A 218 -35.91 13.68 -28.26
N ALA A 219 -36.22 14.77 -28.98
CA ALA A 219 -35.89 14.90 -30.39
C ALA A 219 -34.37 14.97 -30.63
N ALA A 220 -33.63 15.71 -29.80
CA ALA A 220 -32.17 15.80 -29.88
C ALA A 220 -31.48 14.44 -29.61
N VAL A 221 -31.97 13.69 -28.62
CA VAL A 221 -31.48 12.34 -28.31
C VAL A 221 -31.72 11.40 -29.50
N ALA A 222 -32.93 11.39 -30.06
CA ALA A 222 -33.24 10.59 -31.24
C ALA A 222 -32.37 10.95 -32.47
N ALA A 223 -32.07 12.25 -32.65
CA ALA A 223 -31.17 12.71 -33.71
C ALA A 223 -29.73 12.20 -33.51
N CYS A 224 -29.24 12.11 -32.26
CA CYS A 224 -27.93 11.53 -31.96
C CYS A 224 -27.90 10.02 -32.25
N VAL A 225 -28.97 9.27 -31.93
CA VAL A 225 -29.07 7.85 -32.27
C VAL A 225 -29.02 7.63 -33.79
N ALA A 226 -29.79 8.42 -34.56
CA ALA A 226 -29.78 8.35 -36.02
C ALA A 226 -28.39 8.71 -36.60
N GLU A 227 -27.69 9.69 -36.02
CA GLU A 227 -26.33 10.03 -36.42
C GLU A 227 -25.34 8.91 -36.13
N ALA A 228 -25.43 8.23 -34.98
CA ALA A 228 -24.58 7.08 -34.67
C ALA A 228 -24.79 5.91 -35.65
N GLN A 229 -26.04 5.64 -36.04
CA GLN A 229 -26.35 4.64 -37.06
C GLN A 229 -25.76 5.01 -38.43
N ARG A 230 -25.85 6.29 -38.81
CA ARG A 230 -25.25 6.82 -40.04
C ARG A 230 -23.72 6.63 -40.04
N LEU A 231 -23.05 7.03 -38.95
CA LEU A 231 -21.60 6.89 -38.77
C LEU A 231 -21.16 5.41 -38.83
N ASN A 232 -21.92 4.51 -38.20
CA ASN A 232 -21.63 3.07 -38.25
C ASN A 232 -21.72 2.52 -39.69
N GLY A 233 -22.71 2.96 -40.46
CA GLY A 233 -22.86 2.60 -41.87
C GLY A 233 -21.69 3.08 -42.74
N GLU A 234 -21.20 4.30 -42.51
CA GLU A 234 -20.02 4.83 -43.19
C GLU A 234 -18.75 4.04 -42.83
N ALA A 235 -18.57 3.74 -41.55
CA ALA A 235 -17.44 2.95 -41.06
C ALA A 235 -17.40 1.54 -41.69
N LYS A 236 -18.55 0.87 -41.84
CA LYS A 236 -18.66 -0.42 -42.56
C LYS A 236 -18.15 -0.31 -44.01
N GLN A 237 -18.57 0.71 -44.73
CA GLN A 237 -18.13 0.92 -46.12
C GLN A 237 -16.62 1.19 -46.23
N LEU A 238 -16.05 1.90 -45.25
CA LEU A 238 -14.60 2.15 -45.22
C LEU A 238 -13.81 0.88 -44.91
N ALA A 239 -14.29 0.06 -43.97
CA ALA A 239 -13.70 -1.23 -43.66
C ALA A 239 -13.75 -2.20 -44.86
N GLU A 240 -14.88 -2.24 -45.59
CA GLU A 240 -15.03 -3.03 -46.83
C GLU A 240 -14.04 -2.59 -47.93
N ARG A 241 -13.64 -1.32 -47.94
CA ARG A 241 -12.60 -0.78 -48.84
C ARG A 241 -11.17 -1.07 -48.35
N GLY A 242 -11.01 -1.78 -47.24
CA GLY A 242 -9.71 -2.19 -46.69
C GLY A 242 -9.02 -1.12 -45.83
N GLU A 243 -9.75 -0.10 -45.35
CA GLU A 243 -9.17 0.90 -44.46
C GLU A 243 -8.88 0.32 -43.07
N GLN A 244 -7.63 0.45 -42.60
CA GLN A 244 -7.19 -0.13 -41.35
C GLN A 244 -7.53 0.73 -40.12
N GLY A 245 -7.95 0.06 -39.05
CA GLY A 245 -8.22 0.66 -37.75
C GLY A 245 -9.55 1.43 -37.65
N VAL A 246 -10.41 1.30 -38.66
CA VAL A 246 -11.82 1.70 -38.61
C VAL A 246 -12.58 0.73 -37.70
N VAL A 247 -13.49 1.24 -36.89
CA VAL A 247 -14.35 0.42 -36.02
C VAL A 247 -15.80 0.56 -36.46
N PHE A 248 -16.52 -0.56 -36.47
CA PHE A 248 -17.94 -0.62 -36.69
C PHE A 248 -18.53 -1.77 -35.87
N VAL A 249 -19.84 -1.71 -35.65
CA VAL A 249 -20.58 -2.71 -34.88
C VAL A 249 -21.70 -3.29 -35.75
N ASP A 250 -22.10 -4.53 -35.47
CA ASP A 250 -23.19 -5.18 -36.22
C ASP A 250 -24.49 -4.38 -36.07
N GLN A 251 -24.85 -4.07 -34.83
CA GLN A 251 -25.98 -3.23 -34.45
C GLN A 251 -25.53 -2.15 -33.47
N VAL A 252 -25.98 -0.92 -33.69
CA VAL A 252 -25.75 0.19 -32.75
C VAL A 252 -26.63 -0.02 -31.52
N ASP A 253 -26.05 0.05 -30.32
CA ASP A 253 -26.81 0.07 -29.08
C ASP A 253 -27.48 1.44 -28.90
N GLU A 254 -28.72 1.54 -29.35
CA GLU A 254 -29.50 2.78 -29.28
C GLU A 254 -29.69 3.27 -27.85
N LYS A 255 -29.78 2.36 -26.87
CA LYS A 255 -29.97 2.74 -25.46
C LYS A 255 -28.70 3.38 -24.92
N LEU A 256 -27.53 2.82 -25.23
CA LEU A 256 -26.26 3.42 -24.85
C LEU A 256 -26.09 4.81 -25.46
N VAL A 257 -26.30 4.94 -26.77
CA VAL A 257 -26.21 6.25 -27.46
C VAL A 257 -27.22 7.24 -26.87
N ALA A 258 -28.45 6.79 -26.61
CA ALA A 258 -29.47 7.63 -26.01
C ALA A 258 -29.09 8.11 -24.60
N ASN A 259 -28.48 7.24 -23.78
CA ASN A 259 -27.98 7.62 -22.46
C ASN A 259 -26.87 8.67 -22.56
N VAL A 260 -25.85 8.45 -23.41
CA VAL A 260 -24.76 9.41 -23.61
C VAL A 260 -25.30 10.76 -24.07
N ALA A 261 -26.25 10.77 -25.01
CA ALA A 261 -26.87 12.00 -25.50
C ALA A 261 -27.74 12.69 -24.44
N ALA A 262 -28.56 11.94 -23.69
CA ALA A 262 -29.48 12.50 -22.70
C ALA A 262 -28.75 13.21 -21.55
N TYR A 263 -27.56 12.73 -21.19
CA TYR A 263 -26.75 13.28 -20.10
C TYR A 263 -25.53 14.07 -20.59
N ALA A 264 -25.51 14.49 -21.85
CA ALA A 264 -24.37 15.19 -22.45
C ALA A 264 -24.04 16.55 -21.80
N GLN A 265 -25.02 17.18 -21.13
CA GLN A 265 -24.79 18.42 -20.37
C GLN A 265 -24.46 18.18 -18.89
N CYS A 266 -24.48 16.92 -18.41
CA CYS A 266 -24.28 16.61 -17.00
C CYS A 266 -22.81 16.35 -16.70
N GLN A 267 -22.28 16.94 -15.63
CA GLN A 267 -20.94 16.71 -15.11
C GLN A 267 -21.01 16.28 -13.63
N ILE A 268 -20.50 15.09 -13.34
CA ILE A 268 -20.47 14.55 -11.97
C ILE A 268 -19.05 14.43 -11.45
N SER A 269 -18.87 14.71 -10.16
CA SER A 269 -17.54 14.70 -9.53
C SER A 269 -16.80 13.37 -9.63
N PRO A 270 -17.44 12.17 -9.57
CA PRO A 270 -16.71 10.91 -9.72
C PRO A 270 -16.03 10.78 -11.08
N MET A 271 -16.75 11.08 -12.17
CA MET A 271 -16.22 10.99 -13.53
C MET A 271 -15.17 12.07 -13.79
N ALA A 272 -15.39 13.28 -13.29
CA ALA A 272 -14.40 14.36 -13.38
C ALA A 272 -13.10 14.02 -12.64
N ALA A 273 -13.17 13.37 -11.46
CA ALA A 273 -11.99 12.93 -10.73
C ALA A 273 -11.22 11.82 -11.47
N PHE A 274 -11.95 10.83 -12.03
CA PHE A 274 -11.38 9.78 -12.88
C PHE A 274 -10.62 10.40 -14.06
N VAL A 275 -11.30 11.19 -14.88
CA VAL A 275 -10.73 11.82 -16.07
C VAL A 275 -9.59 12.77 -15.69
N GLY A 276 -9.77 13.60 -14.66
CA GLY A 276 -8.74 14.54 -14.20
C GLY A 276 -7.43 13.85 -13.81
N GLY A 277 -7.51 12.71 -13.11
CA GLY A 277 -6.34 11.90 -12.77
C GLY A 277 -5.63 11.33 -14.01
N VAL A 278 -6.39 10.81 -14.98
CA VAL A 278 -5.86 10.31 -16.26
C VAL A 278 -5.19 11.42 -17.05
N LEU A 279 -5.86 12.56 -17.27
CA LEU A 279 -5.33 13.68 -18.04
C LEU A 279 -4.05 14.25 -17.43
N ALA A 280 -4.05 14.44 -16.11
CA ALA A 280 -2.88 14.94 -15.41
C ALA A 280 -1.70 13.95 -15.50
N GLN A 281 -1.95 12.64 -15.51
CA GLN A 281 -0.90 11.67 -15.77
C GLN A 281 -0.37 11.78 -17.20
N GLU A 282 -1.23 11.89 -18.22
CA GLU A 282 -0.78 12.00 -19.63
C GLU A 282 0.12 13.23 -19.86
N VAL A 283 -0.05 14.30 -19.07
CA VAL A 283 0.91 15.43 -19.04
C VAL A 283 2.26 15.00 -18.46
N VAL A 284 2.28 14.24 -17.36
CA VAL A 284 3.54 13.67 -16.82
C VAL A 284 4.22 12.79 -17.87
N LYS A 285 3.46 12.03 -18.66
CA LYS A 285 4.00 11.15 -19.70
C LYS A 285 4.71 11.90 -20.83
N PHE A 286 4.35 13.16 -21.07
CA PHE A 286 5.06 14.02 -22.04
C PHE A 286 6.56 14.18 -21.73
N THR A 287 7.00 13.93 -20.50
CA THR A 287 8.42 13.91 -20.12
C THR A 287 9.21 12.74 -20.73
N GLY A 288 8.54 11.78 -21.36
CA GLY A 288 9.12 10.54 -21.86
C GLY A 288 9.12 9.42 -20.82
N LYS A 289 8.57 9.62 -19.63
CA LYS A 289 8.37 8.58 -18.61
C LYS A 289 6.97 7.97 -18.75
N PHE A 290 6.88 6.65 -18.71
CA PHE A 290 5.69 5.82 -18.89
C PHE A 290 5.13 5.79 -20.32
N SER A 291 4.31 4.77 -20.60
CA SER A 291 3.65 4.59 -21.90
C SER A 291 2.40 5.49 -22.02
N PRO A 292 2.37 6.46 -22.95
CA PRO A 292 1.21 7.31 -23.18
C PRO A 292 0.02 6.53 -23.74
N LEU A 293 -1.19 6.99 -23.42
CA LEU A 293 -2.41 6.56 -24.08
C LEU A 293 -2.30 6.88 -25.58
N ARG A 294 -2.58 5.92 -26.47
CA ARG A 294 -2.46 6.10 -27.92
C ARG A 294 -3.85 6.25 -28.55
N GLY A 295 -4.29 7.48 -28.81
CA GLY A 295 -5.62 7.73 -29.35
C GLY A 295 -6.67 7.79 -28.24
N PHE A 296 -7.78 7.05 -28.39
CA PHE A 296 -8.93 7.16 -27.50
C PHE A 296 -8.95 6.16 -26.34
N LEU A 297 -9.36 6.63 -25.18
CA LEU A 297 -9.91 5.86 -24.07
C LEU A 297 -11.37 6.25 -23.90
N TYR A 298 -12.26 5.25 -23.88
CA TYR A 298 -13.67 5.42 -23.52
C TYR A 298 -13.95 4.70 -22.21
N MET A 299 -14.76 5.31 -21.36
CA MET A 299 -15.20 4.73 -20.10
C MET A 299 -16.66 5.11 -19.84
N ASP A 300 -17.45 4.15 -19.38
CA ASP A 300 -18.79 4.42 -18.89
C ASP A 300 -19.06 3.67 -17.57
N ALA A 301 -20.02 4.18 -16.81
CA ALA A 301 -20.51 3.58 -15.58
C ALA A 301 -22.04 3.60 -15.53
N PHE A 302 -22.72 3.30 -16.65
CA PHE A 302 -24.19 3.38 -16.71
C PHE A 302 -24.91 2.36 -15.79
N GLU A 303 -24.21 1.35 -15.28
CA GLU A 303 -24.69 0.46 -14.20
C GLU A 303 -25.01 1.24 -12.92
N ALA A 304 -24.42 2.43 -12.74
CA ALA A 304 -24.75 3.29 -11.61
C ALA A 304 -26.17 3.84 -11.66
N LEU A 305 -26.82 3.92 -12.83
CA LEU A 305 -28.21 4.36 -12.93
C LEU A 305 -29.12 3.46 -12.07
N LEU A 306 -30.17 4.05 -11.50
CA LEU A 306 -31.06 3.33 -10.61
C LEU A 306 -31.95 2.35 -11.39
N SER A 307 -31.99 1.11 -10.91
CA SER A 307 -32.99 0.13 -11.32
C SER A 307 -34.41 0.58 -10.93
N PRO A 308 -35.46 0.06 -11.60
CA PRO A 308 -36.84 0.30 -11.17
C PRO A 308 -37.08 -0.03 -9.70
N GLU A 309 -36.47 -1.11 -9.21
CA GLU A 309 -36.55 -1.56 -7.81
C GLU A 309 -35.89 -0.57 -6.85
N ALA A 310 -34.71 -0.04 -7.21
CA ALA A 310 -34.02 0.97 -6.42
C ALA A 310 -34.81 2.29 -6.38
N LYS A 311 -35.40 2.72 -7.51
CA LYS A 311 -36.28 3.90 -7.56
C LYS A 311 -37.50 3.73 -6.65
N ALA A 312 -38.14 2.55 -6.70
CA ALA A 312 -39.30 2.25 -5.86
C ALA A 312 -38.94 2.23 -4.35
N ALA A 313 -37.77 1.71 -3.99
CA ALA A 313 -37.31 1.65 -2.60
C ALA A 313 -37.02 3.04 -1.99
N LEU A 314 -36.71 4.04 -2.81
CA LEU A 314 -36.48 5.42 -2.35
C LEU A 314 -37.78 6.18 -2.06
N GLY A 315 -38.95 5.65 -2.47
CA GLY A 315 -40.27 6.21 -2.18
C GLY A 315 -40.88 7.03 -3.33
N GLU A 316 -41.79 7.94 -2.98
CA GLU A 316 -42.57 8.72 -3.97
C GLU A 316 -41.68 9.64 -4.81
N THR A 317 -41.58 9.32 -6.10
CA THR A 317 -40.77 10.08 -7.07
C THR A 317 -41.15 11.55 -7.12
N GLY A 318 -40.17 12.42 -6.87
CA GLY A 318 -40.30 13.87 -7.07
C GLY A 318 -40.77 14.64 -5.84
N LYS A 319 -40.95 13.98 -4.68
CA LYS A 319 -41.25 14.63 -3.39
C LYS A 319 -40.24 15.73 -3.05
N HIS A 320 -38.99 15.57 -3.45
CA HIS A 320 -37.92 16.53 -3.20
C HIS A 320 -37.48 17.31 -4.44
N ARG A 321 -38.26 17.28 -5.53
CA ARG A 321 -37.90 17.94 -6.81
C ARG A 321 -37.70 19.44 -6.67
N GLU A 322 -38.51 20.13 -5.86
CA GLU A 322 -38.38 21.56 -5.63
C GLU A 322 -37.08 21.94 -4.89
N LYS A 323 -36.53 21.03 -4.08
CA LYS A 323 -35.25 21.24 -3.36
C LYS A 323 -34.04 21.11 -4.29
N TYR A 324 -34.19 20.39 -5.40
CA TYR A 324 -33.12 20.03 -6.32
C TYR A 324 -33.49 20.44 -7.77
N SER A 325 -33.68 21.74 -7.98
CA SER A 325 -33.92 22.32 -9.30
C SER A 325 -32.65 22.33 -10.18
N ILE A 326 -32.76 22.82 -11.40
CA ILE A 326 -31.61 23.03 -12.30
C ILE A 326 -30.58 24.03 -11.74
N ASP A 327 -30.99 24.92 -10.84
CA ASP A 327 -30.09 25.88 -10.17
C ASP A 327 -29.39 25.27 -8.93
N SER A 328 -29.76 24.05 -8.55
CA SER A 328 -29.10 23.33 -7.47
C SER A 328 -27.67 22.97 -7.87
N ARG A 329 -26.73 23.06 -6.92
CA ARG A 329 -25.36 22.56 -7.13
C ARG A 329 -25.27 21.05 -7.41
N TYR A 330 -26.36 20.31 -7.15
CA TYR A 330 -26.47 18.88 -7.41
C TYR A 330 -27.30 18.56 -8.66
N ALA A 331 -27.66 19.56 -9.48
CA ALA A 331 -28.57 19.40 -10.62
C ALA A 331 -28.17 18.26 -11.57
N ASP A 332 -26.90 18.16 -11.93
CA ASP A 332 -26.40 17.14 -12.85
C ASP A 332 -26.50 15.72 -12.26
N GLN A 333 -26.19 15.58 -10.97
CA GLN A 333 -26.35 14.30 -10.25
C GLN A 333 -27.84 13.93 -10.12
N VAL A 334 -28.70 14.92 -9.88
CA VAL A 334 -30.15 14.75 -9.79
C VAL A 334 -30.76 14.40 -11.14
N ALA A 335 -30.22 14.90 -12.25
CA ALA A 335 -30.62 14.50 -13.60
C ALA A 335 -30.39 13.00 -13.84
N LEU A 336 -29.29 12.43 -13.31
CA LEU A 336 -28.93 11.03 -13.46
C LEU A 336 -29.69 10.10 -12.49
N PHE A 337 -29.78 10.47 -11.21
CA PHE A 337 -30.28 9.59 -10.15
C PHE A 337 -31.61 10.03 -9.53
N GLY A 338 -32.07 11.23 -9.81
CA GLY A 338 -33.33 11.78 -9.27
C GLY A 338 -33.20 12.43 -7.89
N SER A 339 -34.20 13.23 -7.53
CA SER A 339 -34.23 14.02 -6.28
C SER A 339 -34.24 13.16 -5.03
N GLU A 340 -34.94 12.03 -5.06
CA GLU A 340 -35.07 11.14 -3.90
C GLU A 340 -33.75 10.45 -3.57
N PHE A 341 -32.97 10.10 -4.60
CA PHE A 341 -31.63 9.56 -4.40
C PHE A 341 -30.68 10.60 -3.81
N GLN A 342 -30.70 11.83 -4.34
CA GLN A 342 -29.88 12.92 -3.79
C GLN A 342 -30.21 13.20 -2.32
N HIS A 343 -31.49 13.14 -1.97
CA HIS A 343 -31.94 13.28 -0.58
C HIS A 343 -31.45 12.12 0.30
N ALA A 344 -31.58 10.88 -0.17
CA ALA A 344 -31.08 9.70 0.53
C ALA A 344 -29.57 9.76 0.76
N LEU A 345 -28.79 10.16 -0.25
CA LEU A 345 -27.35 10.39 -0.12
C LEU A 345 -27.04 11.48 0.93
N GLY A 346 -27.82 12.55 0.96
CA GLY A 346 -27.71 13.61 1.97
C GLY A 346 -27.96 13.13 3.41
N ARG A 347 -28.73 12.04 3.58
CA ARG A 347 -29.02 11.41 4.89
C ARG A 347 -28.02 10.31 5.26
N THR A 348 -27.04 10.01 4.41
CA THR A 348 -26.06 8.95 4.66
C THR A 348 -25.13 9.30 5.82
N HIS A 349 -24.85 8.32 6.68
CA HIS A 349 -23.78 8.36 7.67
C HIS A 349 -22.57 7.63 7.10
N ALA A 350 -21.54 8.36 6.71
CA ALA A 350 -20.33 7.79 6.15
C ALA A 350 -19.16 7.90 7.14
N PHE A 351 -18.41 6.82 7.31
CA PHE A 351 -17.18 6.83 8.11
C PHE A 351 -15.96 6.65 7.21
N VAL A 352 -15.10 7.67 7.16
CA VAL A 352 -13.85 7.69 6.41
C VAL A 352 -12.69 7.39 7.36
N VAL A 353 -11.96 6.31 7.10
CA VAL A 353 -10.81 5.89 7.91
C VAL A 353 -9.52 6.31 7.22
N GLY A 354 -8.89 7.38 7.70
CA GLY A 354 -7.71 8.00 7.11
C GLY A 354 -8.02 9.33 6.41
N ALA A 355 -7.14 10.32 6.62
CA ALA A 355 -7.18 11.66 6.03
C ALA A 355 -5.90 11.96 5.23
N GLY A 356 -5.22 10.91 4.75
CA GLY A 356 -4.07 10.99 3.84
C GLY A 356 -4.44 11.38 2.40
N ALA A 357 -3.70 10.87 1.41
CA ALA A 357 -3.91 11.23 0.00
C ALA A 357 -5.31 10.84 -0.49
N LEU A 358 -5.67 9.56 -0.35
CA LEU A 358 -7.02 9.07 -0.66
C LEU A 358 -8.07 9.77 0.19
N GLY A 359 -7.81 9.98 1.49
CA GLY A 359 -8.75 10.62 2.41
C GLY A 359 -9.12 12.04 1.98
N CYS A 360 -8.13 12.84 1.57
CA CYS A 360 -8.36 14.18 1.03
C CYS A 360 -9.24 14.18 -0.23
N GLU A 361 -8.93 13.30 -1.18
CA GLU A 361 -9.70 13.16 -2.42
C GLU A 361 -11.13 12.64 -2.17
N LEU A 362 -11.30 11.65 -1.28
CA LEU A 362 -12.58 11.07 -0.92
C LEU A 362 -13.46 12.07 -0.15
N LEU A 363 -12.90 12.85 0.77
CA LEU A 363 -13.65 13.91 1.46
C LEU A 363 -14.12 14.98 0.49
N LYS A 364 -13.29 15.38 -0.49
CA LYS A 364 -13.71 16.26 -1.59
C LYS A 364 -14.86 15.63 -2.37
N SER A 365 -14.76 14.35 -2.75
CA SER A 365 -15.84 13.66 -3.46
C SER A 365 -17.13 13.59 -2.66
N LEU A 366 -17.09 13.24 -1.37
CA LEU A 366 -18.26 13.20 -0.49
C LEU A 366 -18.93 14.58 -0.39
N ALA A 367 -18.14 15.63 -0.23
CA ALA A 367 -18.64 17.01 -0.20
C ALA A 367 -19.31 17.41 -1.52
N LEU A 368 -18.69 17.11 -2.67
CA LEU A 368 -19.23 17.47 -3.99
C LEU A 368 -20.47 16.66 -4.38
N MET A 369 -20.52 15.37 -4.02
CA MET A 369 -21.69 14.52 -4.25
C MET A 369 -22.85 14.84 -3.31
N GLY A 370 -22.60 15.54 -2.19
CA GLY A 370 -23.61 15.90 -1.21
C GLY A 370 -23.91 14.79 -0.19
N CYS A 371 -22.95 13.90 0.08
CA CYS A 371 -23.08 12.89 1.13
C CYS A 371 -23.07 13.57 2.52
N GLY A 372 -24.06 13.26 3.38
CA GLY A 372 -24.20 13.92 4.68
C GLY A 372 -24.57 15.41 4.60
N CYS A 373 -25.02 15.89 3.43
CA CYS A 373 -25.39 17.28 3.18
C CYS A 373 -26.92 17.47 3.09
N GLY A 374 -27.70 16.55 3.68
CA GLY A 374 -29.16 16.61 3.64
C GLY A 374 -29.68 17.90 4.30
N PRO A 375 -30.75 18.52 3.75
CA PRO A 375 -31.25 19.81 4.25
C PRO A 375 -31.77 19.72 5.69
N GLU A 376 -32.22 18.54 6.13
CA GLU A 376 -32.62 18.27 7.51
C GLU A 376 -31.44 18.04 8.47
N LYS A 377 -30.20 18.03 7.95
CA LYS A 377 -28.94 17.79 8.70
C LYS A 377 -28.92 16.48 9.48
N GLU A 378 -29.61 15.47 8.96
CA GLU A 378 -29.68 14.13 9.57
C GLU A 378 -28.52 13.23 9.16
N GLY A 379 -27.89 13.46 8.01
CA GLY A 379 -26.69 12.73 7.57
C GLY A 379 -25.41 13.30 8.18
N LYS A 380 -24.32 12.52 8.12
CA LYS A 380 -23.03 12.90 8.72
C LYS A 380 -21.86 12.18 8.06
N VAL A 381 -20.77 12.88 7.83
CA VAL A 381 -19.47 12.27 7.53
C VAL A 381 -18.62 12.30 8.80
N THR A 382 -18.09 11.16 9.22
CA THR A 382 -17.06 11.12 10.26
C THR A 382 -15.74 10.78 9.60
N VAL A 383 -14.67 11.53 9.91
CA VAL A 383 -13.31 11.21 9.47
C VAL A 383 -12.40 11.04 10.66
N THR A 384 -11.51 10.06 10.64
CA THR A 384 -10.48 9.90 11.66
C THR A 384 -9.10 9.70 11.05
N ASP A 385 -8.09 10.30 11.66
CA ASP A 385 -6.67 10.13 11.32
C ASP A 385 -5.83 10.63 12.51
N MET A 386 -4.91 9.81 13.00
CA MET A 386 -4.04 10.14 14.14
C MET A 386 -2.81 10.94 13.76
N ASP A 387 -2.51 11.07 12.47
CA ASP A 387 -1.29 11.71 12.01
C ASP A 387 -1.39 13.23 11.97
N ARG A 388 -0.21 13.84 12.03
CA ARG A 388 0.00 15.26 11.77
C ARG A 388 0.42 15.49 10.33
N ILE A 389 0.17 16.70 9.84
CA ILE A 389 0.54 17.11 8.48
C ILE A 389 2.05 17.34 8.40
N GLU A 390 2.70 16.69 7.45
CA GLU A 390 4.11 16.88 7.12
C GLU A 390 4.29 17.66 5.80
N VAL A 391 5.49 18.19 5.56
CA VAL A 391 5.80 18.87 4.28
C VAL A 391 5.69 17.91 3.09
N SER A 392 6.13 16.66 3.25
CA SER A 392 6.08 15.59 2.24
C SER A 392 4.66 15.28 1.76
N ASN A 393 3.66 15.57 2.61
CA ASN A 393 2.26 15.28 2.34
C ASN A 393 1.65 16.25 1.32
N LEU A 394 2.11 17.51 1.30
CA LEU A 394 1.52 18.60 0.51
C LEU A 394 1.55 18.35 -1.01
N ASN A 395 2.42 17.46 -1.49
CA ASN A 395 2.49 17.07 -2.90
C ASN A 395 1.23 16.33 -3.41
N ARG A 396 0.50 15.65 -2.51
CA ARG A 396 -0.65 14.79 -2.88
C ARG A 396 -1.87 14.94 -1.97
N GLN A 397 -1.75 15.66 -0.86
CA GLN A 397 -2.84 15.92 0.09
C GLN A 397 -3.27 17.38 -0.06
N PHE A 398 -3.95 17.67 -1.17
CA PHE A 398 -4.22 19.04 -1.64
C PHE A 398 -5.17 19.85 -0.73
N LEU A 399 -5.78 19.25 0.30
CA LEU A 399 -6.55 19.96 1.32
C LEU A 399 -5.65 20.71 2.32
N PHE A 400 -4.34 20.42 2.32
CA PHE A 400 -3.37 20.98 3.23
C PHE A 400 -2.54 22.09 2.58
N ARG A 401 -2.02 22.99 3.41
CA ARG A 401 -1.18 24.12 3.01
C ARG A 401 0.05 24.16 3.91
N ARG A 402 1.05 24.96 3.52
CA ARG A 402 2.30 25.05 4.28
C ARG A 402 2.08 25.54 5.70
N GLU A 403 1.11 26.43 5.95
CA GLU A 403 0.74 26.87 7.30
C GLU A 403 0.01 25.79 8.14
N HIS A 404 -0.33 24.64 7.55
CA HIS A 404 -1.00 23.54 8.26
C HIS A 404 -0.01 22.49 8.79
N VAL A 405 1.28 22.55 8.43
CA VAL A 405 2.30 21.58 8.89
C VAL A 405 2.32 21.51 10.43
N GLY A 406 2.30 20.30 10.97
CA GLY A 406 2.22 19.99 12.41
C GLY A 406 0.80 19.94 12.99
N LYS A 407 -0.23 20.38 12.25
CA LYS A 407 -1.64 20.24 12.68
C LYS A 407 -2.18 18.84 12.36
N ALA A 408 -3.26 18.44 13.02
CA ALA A 408 -3.94 17.17 12.77
C ALA A 408 -4.52 17.11 11.35
N LYS A 409 -4.33 15.98 10.65
CA LYS A 409 -4.81 15.79 9.27
C LYS A 409 -6.34 15.84 9.20
N SER A 410 -7.04 15.04 10.01
CA SER A 410 -8.49 14.91 9.99
C SER A 410 -9.22 16.24 10.24
N VAL A 411 -8.82 16.96 11.29
CA VAL A 411 -9.40 18.27 11.66
C VAL A 411 -9.21 19.30 10.56
N THR A 412 -7.99 19.39 10.02
CA THR A 412 -7.68 20.34 8.95
C THR A 412 -8.42 19.97 7.66
N ALA A 413 -8.49 18.69 7.31
CA ALA A 413 -9.19 18.21 6.13
C ALA A 413 -10.68 18.52 6.21
N ALA A 414 -11.31 18.25 7.35
CA ALA A 414 -12.72 18.54 7.60
C ALA A 414 -13.04 20.03 7.44
N ALA A 415 -12.22 20.91 8.04
CA ALA A 415 -12.37 22.36 7.89
C ALA A 415 -12.23 22.79 6.41
N SER A 416 -11.24 22.25 5.69
CA SER A 416 -11.03 22.55 4.27
C SER A 416 -12.22 22.13 3.40
N VAL A 417 -12.78 20.92 3.58
CA VAL A 417 -13.92 20.48 2.75
C VAL A 417 -15.23 21.19 3.10
N GLN A 418 -15.43 21.65 4.33
CA GLN A 418 -16.57 22.50 4.68
C GLN A 418 -16.57 23.84 3.93
N THR A 419 -15.40 24.36 3.54
CA THR A 419 -15.34 25.54 2.66
C THR A 419 -15.81 25.24 1.23
N MET A 420 -15.66 23.99 0.77
CA MET A 420 -16.13 23.55 -0.55
C MET A 420 -17.64 23.33 -0.54
N ASN A 421 -18.17 22.76 0.55
CA ASN A 421 -19.59 22.58 0.74
C ASN A 421 -20.02 22.89 2.19
N PRO A 422 -20.58 24.09 2.45
CA PRO A 422 -21.04 24.49 3.78
C PRO A 422 -22.16 23.62 4.37
N ASP A 423 -22.88 22.88 3.52
CA ASP A 423 -23.97 22.00 3.97
C ASP A 423 -23.44 20.68 4.59
N LEU A 424 -22.17 20.35 4.35
CA LEU A 424 -21.54 19.12 4.83
C LEU A 424 -21.50 19.07 6.36
N GLN A 425 -22.23 18.11 6.92
CA GLN A 425 -22.12 17.76 8.33
C GLN A 425 -20.94 16.81 8.50
N ILE A 426 -19.83 17.30 9.04
CA ILE A 426 -18.61 16.51 9.24
C ILE A 426 -18.09 16.59 10.67
N VAL A 427 -17.65 15.45 11.19
CA VAL A 427 -16.96 15.32 12.48
C VAL A 427 -15.57 14.76 12.23
N ALA A 428 -14.56 15.43 12.78
CA ALA A 428 -13.18 14.98 12.72
C ALA A 428 -12.75 14.39 14.07
N LEU A 429 -12.11 13.22 14.02
CA LEU A 429 -11.50 12.52 15.14
C LEU A 429 -9.99 12.37 14.89
N GLU A 430 -9.22 12.29 15.95
CA GLU A 430 -7.74 12.10 15.89
C GLU A 430 -7.33 10.69 16.36
N ASP A 431 -8.32 9.81 16.53
CA ASP A 431 -8.14 8.49 17.14
C ASP A 431 -7.73 7.45 16.10
N ARG A 432 -6.72 6.65 16.44
CA ARG A 432 -6.34 5.48 15.66
C ARG A 432 -7.48 4.46 15.71
N VAL A 433 -7.86 3.93 14.55
CA VAL A 433 -8.83 2.83 14.47
C VAL A 433 -8.12 1.52 14.79
N GLY A 434 -8.52 0.89 15.89
CA GLY A 434 -7.91 -0.33 16.39
C GLY A 434 -8.61 -0.85 17.66
N VAL A 435 -8.13 -1.98 18.15
CA VAL A 435 -8.69 -2.65 19.35
C VAL A 435 -8.65 -1.72 20.57
N GLU A 436 -7.63 -0.87 20.66
CA GLU A 436 -7.39 0.08 21.75
C GLU A 436 -8.46 1.17 21.89
N THR A 437 -9.24 1.46 20.84
CA THR A 437 -10.25 2.53 20.79
C THR A 437 -11.68 2.01 20.75
N GLU A 438 -11.91 0.70 20.78
CA GLU A 438 -13.24 0.08 20.75
C GLU A 438 -14.10 0.40 21.98
N ALA A 439 -13.46 0.52 23.15
CA ALA A 439 -14.16 0.75 24.41
C ALA A 439 -14.54 2.22 24.63
N THR A 440 -13.94 3.15 23.89
CA THR A 440 -14.00 4.59 24.17
C THR A 440 -14.60 5.38 23.01
N VAL A 441 -14.10 5.19 21.79
CA VAL A 441 -14.43 6.03 20.63
C VAL A 441 -15.26 5.24 19.62
N PHE A 442 -14.73 4.14 19.10
CA PHE A 442 -15.35 3.33 18.05
C PHE A 442 -16.16 2.18 18.65
N THR A 443 -17.08 2.55 19.53
CA THR A 443 -17.98 1.62 20.24
C THR A 443 -18.98 0.95 19.29
N ASP A 444 -19.65 -0.09 19.76
CA ASP A 444 -20.72 -0.74 19.00
C ASP A 444 -21.80 0.23 18.50
N ASP A 445 -22.15 1.25 19.30
CA ASP A 445 -23.15 2.25 18.90
C ASP A 445 -22.63 3.15 17.78
N PHE A 446 -21.35 3.49 17.82
CA PHE A 446 -20.71 4.21 16.73
C PHE A 446 -20.83 3.42 15.42
N TRP A 447 -20.41 2.15 15.41
CA TRP A 447 -20.47 1.32 14.20
C TRP A 447 -21.90 1.11 13.69
N ARG A 448 -22.85 0.79 14.59
CA ARG A 448 -24.27 0.60 14.23
C ARG A 448 -24.94 1.86 13.67
N SER A 449 -24.41 3.05 13.97
CA SER A 449 -24.91 4.31 13.42
C SER A 449 -24.41 4.63 12.02
N GLN A 450 -23.41 3.89 11.50
CA GLN A 450 -22.87 4.13 10.15
C GLN A 450 -23.72 3.43 9.08
N HIS A 451 -23.73 4.00 7.88
CA HIS A 451 -24.36 3.39 6.70
C HIS A 451 -23.34 2.86 5.70
N ILE A 452 -22.19 3.55 5.54
CA ILE A 452 -21.14 3.20 4.59
C ILE A 452 -19.78 3.48 5.23
N ILE A 453 -18.84 2.54 5.09
CA ILE A 453 -17.44 2.70 5.52
C ILE A 453 -16.57 2.90 4.28
N VAL A 454 -15.62 3.83 4.36
CA VAL A 454 -14.70 4.15 3.26
C VAL A 454 -13.27 4.18 3.78
N ASN A 455 -12.44 3.25 3.32
CA ASN A 455 -11.05 3.18 3.73
C ASN A 455 -10.17 4.12 2.88
N ALA A 456 -9.25 4.80 3.57
CA ALA A 456 -8.20 5.63 3.01
C ALA A 456 -6.86 5.34 3.74
N LEU A 457 -6.60 4.05 3.95
CA LEU A 457 -5.51 3.51 4.77
C LEU A 457 -4.23 3.27 3.96
N ASP A 458 -3.10 3.09 4.64
CA ASP A 458 -1.79 2.87 4.03
C ASP A 458 -1.11 1.55 4.45
N ASN A 459 -1.73 0.80 5.37
CA ASN A 459 -1.22 -0.49 5.86
C ASN A 459 -2.29 -1.59 5.83
N ILE A 460 -1.85 -2.84 5.70
CA ILE A 460 -2.75 -4.00 5.56
C ILE A 460 -3.45 -4.33 6.88
N GLN A 461 -2.77 -4.17 8.03
CA GLN A 461 -3.37 -4.54 9.32
C GLN A 461 -4.60 -3.70 9.65
N ALA A 462 -4.55 -2.39 9.43
CA ALA A 462 -5.70 -1.50 9.64
C ALA A 462 -6.85 -1.85 8.67
N ARG A 463 -6.55 -2.21 7.42
CA ARG A 463 -7.57 -2.64 6.45
C ARG A 463 -8.30 -3.89 6.93
N GLN A 464 -7.55 -4.91 7.33
CA GLN A 464 -8.11 -6.16 7.86
C GLN A 464 -8.93 -5.94 9.14
N TYR A 465 -8.47 -5.04 10.02
CA TYR A 465 -9.23 -4.67 11.21
C TYR A 465 -10.58 -4.03 10.85
N VAL A 466 -10.59 -3.01 9.97
CA VAL A 466 -11.84 -2.35 9.56
C VAL A 466 -12.76 -3.32 8.82
N ASP A 467 -12.22 -4.15 7.93
CA ASP A 467 -12.96 -5.21 7.25
C ASP A 467 -13.65 -6.15 8.25
N GLY A 468 -12.92 -6.64 9.25
CA GLY A 468 -13.47 -7.46 10.32
C GLY A 468 -14.62 -6.78 11.08
N ARG A 469 -14.51 -5.47 11.36
CA ARG A 469 -15.60 -4.69 11.97
C ARG A 469 -16.79 -4.55 11.02
N CYS A 470 -16.57 -4.31 9.74
CA CYS A 470 -17.62 -4.23 8.72
C CYS A 470 -18.38 -5.56 8.59
N VAL A 471 -17.68 -6.69 8.57
CA VAL A 471 -18.27 -8.04 8.60
C VAL A 471 -19.06 -8.25 9.90
N TRP A 472 -18.51 -7.85 11.04
CA TRP A 472 -19.17 -7.98 12.34
C TRP A 472 -20.49 -7.19 12.42
N PHE A 473 -20.52 -5.94 11.95
CA PHE A 473 -21.72 -5.09 11.99
C PHE A 473 -22.61 -5.19 10.75
N GLY A 474 -22.20 -5.92 9.70
CA GLY A 474 -22.95 -6.02 8.45
C GLY A 474 -23.00 -4.68 7.70
N LEU A 475 -21.86 -3.99 7.62
CA LEU A 475 -21.72 -2.68 6.98
C LEU A 475 -21.02 -2.78 5.62
N PRO A 476 -21.49 -2.05 4.59
CA PRO A 476 -20.76 -1.87 3.35
C PRO A 476 -19.41 -1.19 3.58
N LEU A 477 -18.37 -1.70 2.91
CA LEU A 477 -17.02 -1.16 2.90
C LEU A 477 -16.56 -0.90 1.47
N LEU A 478 -16.05 0.32 1.23
CA LEU A 478 -15.33 0.68 0.02
C LEU A 478 -13.84 0.76 0.33
N GLU A 479 -13.07 -0.15 -0.26
CA GLU A 479 -11.63 -0.27 -0.08
C GLU A 479 -10.88 0.25 -1.31
N SER A 480 -9.73 0.89 -1.10
CA SER A 480 -8.89 1.35 -2.19
C SER A 480 -7.41 1.48 -1.79
N GLY A 481 -6.53 1.25 -2.76
CA GLY A 481 -5.08 1.30 -2.58
C GLY A 481 -4.39 1.99 -3.76
N THR A 482 -3.23 2.60 -3.48
CA THR A 482 -2.36 3.19 -4.51
C THR A 482 -0.90 2.88 -4.22
N LEU A 483 -0.13 2.56 -5.27
CA LEU A 483 1.32 2.38 -5.24
C LEU A 483 1.91 2.99 -6.52
N GLY A 484 2.45 4.21 -6.43
CA GLY A 484 2.92 4.97 -7.57
C GLY A 484 1.81 5.19 -8.60
N THR A 485 2.00 4.64 -9.81
CA THR A 485 1.00 4.68 -10.89
C THR A 485 -0.06 3.57 -10.79
N LYS A 486 0.12 2.59 -9.90
CA LYS A 486 -0.79 1.46 -9.71
C LYS A 486 -1.87 1.84 -8.69
N GLY A 487 -3.08 1.35 -8.89
CA GLY A 487 -4.14 1.47 -7.90
C GLY A 487 -5.25 0.47 -8.09
N ASN A 488 -6.01 0.24 -7.03
CA ASN A 488 -7.12 -0.70 -7.01
C ASN A 488 -8.31 -0.18 -6.20
N VAL A 489 -9.50 -0.69 -6.54
CA VAL A 489 -10.76 -0.50 -5.82
C VAL A 489 -11.38 -1.86 -5.56
N GLN A 490 -11.85 -2.08 -4.34
CA GLN A 490 -12.62 -3.26 -3.98
C GLN A 490 -13.90 -2.85 -3.24
N VAL A 491 -15.03 -3.42 -3.67
CA VAL A 491 -16.33 -3.18 -3.06
C VAL A 491 -16.71 -4.39 -2.22
N VAL A 492 -16.94 -4.17 -0.92
CA VAL A 492 -17.32 -5.20 0.04
C VAL A 492 -18.74 -4.92 0.54
N LEU A 493 -19.69 -5.76 0.15
CA LEU A 493 -21.12 -5.59 0.44
C LEU A 493 -21.66 -6.76 1.27
N PRO A 494 -22.36 -6.46 2.40
CA PRO A 494 -22.91 -7.49 3.26
C PRO A 494 -23.79 -8.47 2.51
N PHE A 495 -23.53 -9.76 2.72
CA PHE A 495 -24.28 -10.90 2.14
C PHE A 495 -24.25 -10.99 0.60
N MET A 496 -23.48 -10.14 -0.08
CA MET A 496 -23.44 -10.06 -1.54
C MET A 496 -22.05 -10.31 -2.12
N THR A 497 -20.97 -9.96 -1.40
CA THR A 497 -19.59 -10.16 -1.86
C THR A 497 -18.72 -10.87 -0.83
N GLN A 498 -17.54 -11.33 -1.25
CA GLN A 498 -16.42 -11.63 -0.35
C GLN A 498 -16.04 -10.40 0.49
N CYS A 499 -15.42 -10.63 1.65
CA CYS A 499 -14.78 -9.57 2.44
C CYS A 499 -13.35 -9.32 1.95
N TYR A 500 -12.70 -8.25 2.41
CA TYR A 500 -11.32 -7.95 2.01
C TYR A 500 -10.36 -9.08 2.44
N SER A 501 -10.58 -9.64 3.62
CA SER A 501 -9.73 -10.69 4.20
C SER A 501 -9.90 -12.08 3.59
N ASP A 502 -10.85 -12.29 2.66
CA ASP A 502 -11.02 -13.54 1.91
C ASP A 502 -9.92 -13.74 0.85
N SER A 503 -9.24 -12.66 0.45
CA SER A 503 -8.11 -12.68 -0.47
C SER A 503 -6.79 -12.44 0.25
N ALA A 504 -5.74 -13.16 -0.15
CA ALA A 504 -4.39 -12.97 0.37
C ALA A 504 -3.53 -12.21 -0.64
N ASP A 505 -3.08 -11.02 -0.25
CA ASP A 505 -2.01 -10.32 -0.96
C ASP A 505 -0.68 -11.06 -0.77
N PRO A 506 0.24 -11.03 -1.75
CA PRO A 506 1.58 -11.57 -1.58
C PRO A 506 2.26 -10.93 -0.36
N PRO A 507 2.85 -11.72 0.56
CA PRO A 507 3.56 -11.15 1.69
C PRO A 507 4.76 -10.34 1.19
N GLU A 508 5.14 -9.30 1.93
CA GLU A 508 6.40 -8.61 1.67
C GLU A 508 7.57 -9.60 1.70
N GLU A 509 8.45 -9.54 0.69
CA GLU A 509 9.69 -10.31 0.70
C GLU A 509 10.54 -9.84 1.89
N SER A 510 10.69 -10.69 2.90
CA SER A 510 11.63 -10.44 3.99
C SER A 510 13.02 -10.93 3.61
N ILE A 511 14.03 -10.10 3.88
CA ILE A 511 15.43 -10.48 3.64
C ILE A 511 15.83 -11.49 4.73
N PRO A 512 16.40 -12.65 4.39
CA PRO A 512 16.86 -13.61 5.38
C PRO A 512 17.82 -12.99 6.39
N LEU A 513 17.68 -13.36 7.67
CA LEU A 513 18.48 -12.79 8.75
C LEU A 513 19.99 -13.01 8.54
N CYS A 514 20.39 -14.17 8.03
CA CYS A 514 21.79 -14.47 7.72
C CYS A 514 22.35 -13.48 6.67
N THR A 515 21.54 -13.13 5.67
CA THR A 515 21.89 -12.19 4.59
C THR A 515 22.05 -10.78 5.13
N LEU A 516 21.13 -10.30 5.97
CA LEU A 516 21.26 -9.00 6.63
C LEU A 516 22.49 -8.93 7.55
N ARG A 517 22.70 -9.98 8.36
CA ARG A 517 23.70 -9.98 9.42
C ARG A 517 25.13 -10.23 8.93
N HIS A 518 25.33 -11.09 7.95
CA HIS A 518 26.67 -11.56 7.58
C HIS A 518 26.98 -11.51 6.08
N PHE A 519 25.99 -11.64 5.20
CA PHE A 519 26.24 -11.85 3.76
C PHE A 519 25.42 -10.91 2.84
N PRO A 520 25.46 -9.58 3.04
CA PRO A 520 24.78 -8.65 2.14
C PRO A 520 25.42 -8.69 0.75
N HIS A 521 24.59 -8.54 -0.28
CA HIS A 521 25.03 -8.47 -1.67
C HIS A 521 24.32 -7.38 -2.48
N ALA A 522 23.32 -6.73 -1.90
CA ALA A 522 22.57 -5.62 -2.49
C ALA A 522 22.53 -4.44 -1.50
N ILE A 523 22.33 -3.22 -2.01
CA ILE A 523 22.36 -2.01 -1.19
C ILE A 523 21.20 -2.01 -0.18
N GLU A 524 20.04 -2.54 -0.57
CA GLU A 524 18.85 -2.72 0.24
C GLU A 524 19.16 -3.50 1.53
N HIS A 525 20.02 -4.52 1.46
CA HIS A 525 20.42 -5.32 2.63
C HIS A 525 21.24 -4.51 3.63
N THR A 526 22.11 -3.64 3.13
CA THR A 526 22.93 -2.77 3.99
C THR A 526 22.12 -1.64 4.62
N ILE A 527 21.09 -1.15 3.93
CA ILE A 527 20.18 -0.11 4.43
C ILE A 527 19.30 -0.67 5.53
N GLU A 528 18.68 -1.85 5.33
CA GLU A 528 17.84 -2.45 6.36
C GLU A 528 18.67 -2.85 7.59
N TRP A 529 19.88 -3.39 7.38
CA TRP A 529 20.84 -3.58 8.48
C TRP A 529 21.18 -2.29 9.22
N ALA A 530 21.38 -1.17 8.50
CA ALA A 530 21.71 0.11 9.10
C ALA A 530 20.53 0.69 9.89
N ARG A 531 19.30 0.48 9.40
CA ARG A 531 18.06 0.83 10.10
C ARG A 531 17.89 -0.01 11.38
N ASP A 532 18.16 -1.30 11.33
CA ASP A 532 18.12 -2.18 12.49
C ASP A 532 19.20 -1.80 13.52
N CYS A 533 20.40 -1.44 13.04
CA CYS A 533 21.46 -0.92 13.90
C CYS A 533 21.05 0.39 14.58
N PHE A 534 20.41 1.30 13.84
CA PHE A 534 19.84 2.53 14.40
C PHE A 534 18.85 2.21 15.53
N GLN A 535 17.86 1.36 15.25
CA GLN A 535 16.82 0.97 16.19
C GLN A 535 17.41 0.32 17.45
N GLY A 536 18.33 -0.63 17.27
CA GLY A 536 18.94 -1.36 18.38
C GLY A 536 19.82 -0.48 19.28
N VAL A 537 20.58 0.46 18.71
CA VAL A 537 21.56 1.27 19.44
C VAL A 537 20.96 2.52 20.08
N PHE A 538 20.15 3.29 19.34
CA PHE A 538 19.70 4.62 19.76
C PHE A 538 18.26 4.65 20.30
N CYS A 539 17.50 3.57 20.09
CA CYS A 539 16.11 3.46 20.55
C CYS A 539 16.00 2.38 21.64
N ASP A 540 16.20 1.13 21.27
CA ASP A 540 15.87 -0.03 22.11
C ASP A 540 16.81 -0.12 23.31
N ALA A 541 18.13 -0.10 23.08
CA ALA A 541 19.13 -0.16 24.15
C ALA A 541 18.97 1.00 25.15
N VAL A 542 18.55 2.17 24.69
CA VAL A 542 18.37 3.38 25.51
C VAL A 542 17.07 3.33 26.32
N SER A 543 16.06 2.58 25.84
CA SER A 543 14.81 2.37 26.57
C SER A 543 14.97 1.44 27.79
N GLU A 544 15.93 0.52 27.76
CA GLU A 544 16.11 -0.48 28.82
C GLU A 544 16.56 0.14 30.17
N PRO A 545 17.53 1.07 30.23
CA PRO A 545 17.85 1.80 31.46
C PRO A 545 16.67 2.53 32.08
N ASN A 546 15.76 3.10 31.27
CA ASN A 546 14.55 3.75 31.79
C ASN A 546 13.62 2.76 32.48
N LYS A 547 13.34 1.62 31.83
CA LYS A 547 12.52 0.54 32.41
C LYS A 547 13.15 -0.03 33.69
N PHE A 548 14.48 -0.17 33.69
CA PHE A 548 15.22 -0.61 34.87
C PHE A 548 15.12 0.42 36.02
N ARG A 549 15.32 1.72 35.72
CA ARG A 549 15.24 2.81 36.71
C ARG A 549 13.87 2.96 37.37
N GLU A 550 12.77 2.73 36.64
CA GLU A 550 11.41 2.82 37.19
C GLU A 550 11.16 1.83 38.33
N ASN A 551 11.58 0.57 38.14
CA ASN A 551 11.51 -0.45 39.18
C ASN A 551 12.54 -1.57 38.91
N PRO A 552 13.76 -1.44 39.45
CA PRO A 552 14.86 -2.38 39.18
C PRO A 552 14.49 -3.82 39.52
N GLN A 553 13.83 -4.04 40.66
CA GLN A 553 13.48 -5.36 41.15
C GLN A 553 12.46 -6.05 40.23
N LYS A 554 11.38 -5.35 39.86
CA LYS A 554 10.34 -5.86 38.96
C LYS A 554 10.87 -6.12 37.55
N TYR A 555 11.81 -5.28 37.08
CA TYR A 555 12.47 -5.49 35.80
C TYR A 555 13.26 -6.80 35.79
N LEU A 556 14.07 -7.05 36.83
CA LEU A 556 14.86 -8.28 36.96
C LEU A 556 13.97 -9.52 37.11
N GLU A 557 12.88 -9.45 37.88
CA GLU A 557 11.91 -10.55 37.99
C GLU A 557 11.31 -10.92 36.64
N ARG A 558 10.90 -9.92 35.84
CA ARG A 558 10.39 -10.15 34.48
C ARG A 558 11.46 -10.79 33.60
N LEU A 559 12.69 -10.26 33.64
CA LEU A 559 13.80 -10.73 32.83
C LEU A 559 14.17 -12.19 33.13
N ARG A 560 14.13 -12.59 34.40
CA ARG A 560 14.32 -13.99 34.82
C ARG A 560 13.22 -14.90 34.27
N GLY A 561 11.99 -14.41 34.18
CA GLY A 561 10.85 -15.13 33.61
C GLY A 561 10.93 -15.40 32.09
N GLU A 562 11.80 -14.69 31.36
CA GLU A 562 11.98 -14.86 29.90
C GLU A 562 12.87 -16.08 29.52
N GLY A 563 13.59 -16.68 30.48
CA GLY A 563 14.14 -18.05 30.37
C GLY A 563 15.46 -18.28 29.61
N ILE A 564 16.08 -17.27 28.98
CA ILE A 564 17.34 -17.44 28.20
C ILE A 564 18.50 -16.61 28.81
N LEU A 565 19.46 -17.27 29.48
CA LEU A 565 20.57 -16.62 30.21
C LEU A 565 21.44 -15.69 29.34
N SER A 566 21.75 -16.07 28.09
CA SER A 566 22.55 -15.24 27.18
C SER A 566 21.85 -13.92 26.82
N VAL A 567 20.52 -13.94 26.66
CA VAL A 567 19.72 -12.73 26.42
C VAL A 567 19.67 -11.84 27.66
N GLN A 568 19.58 -12.44 28.86
CA GLN A 568 19.63 -11.70 30.11
C GLN A 568 20.96 -10.98 30.27
N LYS A 569 22.07 -11.71 30.05
CA LYS A 569 23.42 -11.16 30.08
C LYS A 569 23.56 -9.98 29.10
N ASP A 570 23.22 -10.16 27.84
CA ASP A 570 23.34 -9.13 26.81
C ASP A 570 22.55 -7.86 27.15
N ARG A 571 21.33 -8.00 27.70
CA ARG A 571 20.54 -6.84 28.14
C ARG A 571 21.19 -6.12 29.32
N LEU A 572 21.63 -6.85 30.34
CA LEU A 572 22.26 -6.26 31.52
C LEU A 572 23.61 -5.60 31.17
N GLU A 573 24.41 -6.16 30.28
CA GLU A 573 25.64 -5.55 29.79
C GLU A 573 25.37 -4.23 29.07
N LYS A 574 24.32 -4.15 28.23
CA LYS A 574 23.91 -2.90 27.58
C LYS A 574 23.49 -1.82 28.58
N ILE A 575 22.68 -2.20 29.59
CA ILE A 575 22.29 -1.26 30.66
C ILE A 575 23.54 -0.77 31.39
N ARG A 576 24.44 -1.67 31.80
CA ARG A 576 25.71 -1.33 32.45
C ARG A 576 26.52 -0.36 31.60
N ASP A 577 26.66 -0.64 30.31
CA ASP A 577 27.49 0.18 29.42
C ASP A 577 26.95 1.59 29.24
N LEU A 578 25.61 1.77 29.21
CA LEU A 578 24.97 3.08 29.18
C LEU A 578 25.05 3.80 30.53
N VAL A 579 24.80 3.11 31.63
CA VAL A 579 24.95 3.64 32.99
C VAL A 579 26.38 4.11 33.26
N SER A 580 27.38 3.34 32.79
CA SER A 580 28.78 3.70 32.98
C SER A 580 29.16 5.03 32.30
N GLN A 581 28.38 5.51 31.32
CA GLN A 581 28.59 6.82 30.69
C GLN A 581 28.29 7.99 31.62
N TRP A 582 27.44 7.75 32.63
CA TRP A 582 27.10 8.68 33.70
C TRP A 582 28.00 8.53 34.93
N GLN A 583 29.11 7.81 34.78
CA GLN A 583 30.06 7.55 35.84
C GLN A 583 31.48 7.96 35.44
N ASP A 584 32.21 8.50 36.42
CA ASP A 584 33.65 8.71 36.29
C ASP A 584 34.37 7.36 36.07
N LYS A 585 35.35 7.35 35.15
CA LYS A 585 36.00 6.09 34.71
C LYS A 585 36.71 5.38 35.88
N GLU A 586 37.27 6.13 36.82
CA GLU A 586 38.07 5.62 37.94
C GLU A 586 37.24 5.44 39.21
N THR A 587 36.55 6.49 39.64
CA THR A 587 35.85 6.52 40.94
C THR A 587 34.46 5.89 40.91
N LYS A 588 33.90 5.69 39.72
CA LYS A 588 32.50 5.26 39.49
C LYS A 588 31.44 6.18 40.10
N ALA A 589 31.84 7.36 40.59
CA ALA A 589 30.93 8.39 41.08
C ALA A 589 30.13 8.97 39.92
N PHE A 590 28.93 9.48 40.22
CA PHE A 590 28.07 10.17 39.25
C PHE A 590 28.83 11.32 38.57
N SER A 591 28.84 11.31 37.23
CA SER A 591 29.45 12.32 36.38
C SER A 591 28.68 12.40 35.06
N PRO A 592 28.01 13.53 34.75
CA PRO A 592 27.27 13.68 33.50
C PRO A 592 28.16 13.44 32.27
N PRO A 593 27.63 12.79 31.21
CA PRO A 593 28.38 12.55 29.99
C PRO A 593 28.74 13.87 29.29
N SER A 594 29.90 13.90 28.63
CA SER A 594 30.31 15.02 27.77
C SER A 594 30.15 14.66 26.30
N PHE A 595 30.15 15.67 25.42
CA PHE A 595 30.07 15.45 23.99
C PHE A 595 31.31 14.69 23.46
N GLU A 596 32.49 14.94 24.03
CA GLU A 596 33.72 14.20 23.71
C GLU A 596 33.57 12.69 23.97
N ARG A 597 32.85 12.32 25.04
CA ARG A 597 32.54 10.92 25.37
C ARG A 597 31.54 10.30 24.37
N CYS A 598 30.64 11.12 23.81
CA CYS A 598 29.76 10.70 22.72
C CYS A 598 30.54 10.44 21.43
N VAL A 599 31.56 11.26 21.12
CA VAL A 599 32.48 11.04 19.99
C VAL A 599 33.32 9.77 20.19
N GLU A 600 33.88 9.55 21.38
CA GLU A 600 34.60 8.31 21.73
C GLU A 600 33.72 7.07 21.49
N LYS A 601 32.46 7.10 21.96
CA LYS A 601 31.49 6.00 21.77
C LYS A 601 31.14 5.78 20.30
N ALA A 602 31.01 6.85 19.51
CA ALA A 602 30.76 6.76 18.07
C ALA A 602 31.94 6.12 17.31
N VAL A 603 33.19 6.47 17.66
CA VAL A 603 34.39 5.84 17.09
C VAL A 603 34.49 4.36 17.46
N PHE A 604 34.16 3.99 18.69
CA PHE A 604 34.13 2.58 19.09
C PHE A 604 33.02 1.79 18.39
N LEU A 605 31.85 2.39 18.19
CA LEU A 605 30.78 1.79 17.41
C LEU A 605 31.21 1.57 15.95
N PHE A 606 31.85 2.56 15.32
CA PHE A 606 32.42 2.41 13.98
C PHE A 606 33.39 1.22 13.93
N GLN A 607 34.36 1.20 14.85
CA GLN A 607 35.39 0.18 14.91
C GLN A 607 34.77 -1.22 15.06
N ASP A 608 33.74 -1.34 15.89
CA ASP A 608 33.08 -2.62 16.07
C ASP A 608 32.38 -3.11 14.80
N LEU A 609 31.54 -2.26 14.20
CA LEU A 609 30.68 -2.64 13.07
C LEU A 609 31.47 -2.91 11.78
N PHE A 610 32.46 -2.07 11.46
CA PHE A 610 33.11 -2.07 10.14
C PHE A 610 34.51 -2.70 10.12
N PHE A 611 35.10 -2.93 11.30
CA PHE A 611 36.40 -3.61 11.43
C PHE A 611 36.32 -4.91 12.24
N ASN A 612 35.89 -4.85 13.50
CA ASN A 612 35.98 -5.99 14.42
C ASN A 612 35.09 -7.14 13.96
N GLN A 613 33.81 -6.87 13.69
CA GLN A 613 32.86 -7.88 13.24
C GLN A 613 33.26 -8.47 11.88
N ILE A 614 33.79 -7.66 10.96
CA ILE A 614 34.28 -8.13 9.65
C ILE A 614 35.53 -9.01 9.80
N SER A 615 36.47 -8.60 10.66
CA SER A 615 37.68 -9.37 10.96
C SER A 615 37.32 -10.70 11.64
N GLN A 616 36.32 -10.70 12.52
CA GLN A 616 35.79 -11.90 13.14
C GLN A 616 35.16 -12.86 12.12
N LEU A 617 34.39 -12.32 11.16
CA LEU A 617 33.76 -13.11 10.10
C LEU A 617 34.81 -13.77 9.19
N LEU A 618 35.86 -13.05 8.80
CA LEU A 618 36.96 -13.59 8.00
C LEU A 618 37.83 -14.60 8.77
N TYR A 619 37.91 -14.47 10.10
CA TYR A 619 38.55 -15.48 10.94
C TYR A 619 37.76 -16.78 10.97
N SER A 620 36.42 -16.70 11.06
CA SER A 620 35.54 -17.87 11.01
C SER A 620 35.47 -18.50 9.61
N PHE A 621 35.48 -17.68 8.55
CA PHE A 621 35.46 -18.12 7.15
C PHE A 621 36.59 -17.45 6.34
N PRO A 622 37.80 -18.04 6.34
CA PRO A 622 38.91 -17.56 5.52
C PRO A 622 38.56 -17.45 4.03
N LEU A 623 39.30 -16.64 3.26
CA LEU A 623 39.00 -16.40 1.84
C LEU A 623 39.08 -17.67 0.97
N ASP A 624 39.90 -18.63 1.37
CA ASP A 624 40.09 -19.94 0.75
C ASP A 624 39.19 -21.03 1.36
N HIS A 625 38.26 -20.67 2.26
CA HIS A 625 37.34 -21.62 2.89
C HIS A 625 36.47 -22.33 1.85
N ARG A 626 36.33 -23.64 2.00
CA ARG A 626 35.53 -24.51 1.13
C ARG A 626 34.41 -25.17 1.91
N THR A 627 33.27 -25.32 1.24
CA THR A 627 32.12 -26.06 1.77
C THR A 627 32.42 -27.56 1.85
N SER A 628 31.54 -28.32 2.49
CA SER A 628 31.58 -29.79 2.52
C SER A 628 31.59 -30.43 1.12
N GLU A 629 31.02 -29.74 0.13
CA GLU A 629 30.93 -30.16 -1.27
C GLU A 629 32.18 -29.77 -2.09
N GLY A 630 33.15 -29.10 -1.48
CA GLY A 630 34.42 -28.70 -2.12
C GLY A 630 34.35 -27.40 -2.93
N THR A 631 33.21 -26.73 -2.98
CA THR A 631 33.04 -25.40 -3.60
C THR A 631 33.60 -24.30 -2.70
N LEU A 632 33.99 -23.15 -3.26
CA LEU A 632 34.43 -22.00 -2.48
C LEU A 632 33.24 -21.43 -1.70
N PHE A 633 33.43 -21.15 -0.41
CA PHE A 633 32.41 -20.54 0.44
C PHE A 633 32.07 -19.12 0.00
N TRP A 634 33.10 -18.33 -0.36
CA TRP A 634 32.96 -16.99 -0.91
C TRP A 634 32.71 -17.03 -2.42
N ALA A 635 31.58 -17.62 -2.79
CA ALA A 635 31.04 -17.60 -4.15
C ALA A 635 29.69 -16.87 -4.15
N PRO A 636 29.25 -16.31 -5.29
CA PRO A 636 27.94 -15.65 -5.39
C PRO A 636 26.82 -16.54 -4.82
N PRO A 637 25.89 -15.97 -4.02
CA PRO A 637 25.70 -14.54 -3.72
C PRO A 637 26.62 -13.97 -2.62
N LYS A 638 27.44 -14.78 -1.95
CA LYS A 638 28.28 -14.36 -0.81
C LYS A 638 29.51 -13.60 -1.28
N ARG A 639 29.63 -12.32 -0.89
CA ARG A 639 30.74 -11.44 -1.28
C ARG A 639 31.80 -11.39 -0.17
N PRO A 640 33.08 -11.66 -0.46
CA PRO A 640 34.13 -11.62 0.56
C PRO A 640 34.37 -10.19 1.05
N PRO A 641 34.16 -9.91 2.35
CA PRO A 641 34.25 -8.55 2.87
C PRO A 641 35.71 -8.11 3.09
N THR A 642 35.91 -6.84 3.39
CA THR A 642 37.21 -6.25 3.74
C THR A 642 37.04 -5.32 4.94
N PRO A 643 37.79 -5.51 6.06
CA PRO A 643 37.71 -4.63 7.22
C PRO A 643 38.11 -3.20 6.87
N ILE A 644 37.38 -2.21 7.40
CA ILE A 644 37.68 -0.78 7.21
C ILE A 644 38.21 -0.24 8.54
N SER A 645 39.44 0.27 8.54
CA SER A 645 40.02 0.93 9.72
C SER A 645 39.47 2.35 9.84
N PHE A 646 39.23 2.81 11.07
CA PHE A 646 38.76 4.18 11.28
C PHE A 646 39.83 5.21 10.87
N ASP A 647 39.42 6.19 10.07
CA ASP A 647 40.21 7.39 9.75
C ASP A 647 39.32 8.64 9.87
N ALA A 648 39.69 9.58 10.74
CA ALA A 648 38.95 10.82 10.92
C ALA A 648 39.02 11.76 9.69
N ASN A 649 39.93 11.51 8.74
CA ASN A 649 40.03 12.28 7.49
C ASN A 649 39.25 11.65 6.33
N ASP A 650 38.80 10.40 6.48
CA ASP A 650 37.93 9.76 5.50
C ASP A 650 36.49 10.30 5.65
N PRO A 651 35.89 10.86 4.58
CA PRO A 651 34.55 11.44 4.66
C PRO A 651 33.48 10.46 5.14
N ALA A 652 33.48 9.20 4.67
CA ALA A 652 32.46 8.22 5.06
C ALA A 652 32.55 7.87 6.55
N SER A 653 33.78 7.74 7.07
CA SER A 653 34.05 7.53 8.49
C SER A 653 33.64 8.72 9.35
N LEU A 654 33.95 9.94 8.88
CA LEU A 654 33.59 11.16 9.60
C LEU A 654 32.08 11.39 9.63
N ASP A 655 31.37 11.19 8.52
CA ASP A 655 29.91 11.33 8.44
C ASP A 655 29.19 10.41 9.44
N PHE A 656 29.66 9.15 9.55
CA PHE A 656 29.15 8.21 10.55
C PHE A 656 29.37 8.72 11.97
N VAL A 657 30.58 9.18 12.29
CA VAL A 657 30.91 9.67 13.65
C VAL A 657 30.14 10.94 13.98
N VAL A 658 29.96 11.86 13.02
CA VAL A 658 29.17 13.08 13.22
C VAL A 658 27.72 12.73 13.55
N ALA A 659 27.09 11.85 12.79
CA ALA A 659 25.70 11.46 13.04
C ALA A 659 25.55 10.66 14.34
N ALA A 660 26.37 9.62 14.54
CA ALA A 660 26.30 8.76 15.73
C ALA A 660 26.60 9.52 17.04
N SER A 661 27.59 10.42 17.04
CA SER A 661 27.91 11.21 18.25
C SER A 661 26.80 12.17 18.63
N ASN A 662 26.13 12.79 17.65
CA ASN A 662 24.97 13.64 17.90
C ASN A 662 23.75 12.85 18.39
N LEU A 663 23.55 11.62 17.93
CA LEU A 663 22.48 10.75 18.43
C LEU A 663 22.76 10.25 19.84
N PHE A 664 24.01 9.91 20.17
CA PHE A 664 24.39 9.64 21.56
C PHE A 664 24.20 10.87 22.45
N ALA A 665 24.56 12.07 21.96
CA ALA A 665 24.32 13.32 22.68
C ALA A 665 22.81 13.50 22.97
N PHE A 666 21.95 13.28 21.98
CA PHE A 666 20.50 13.29 22.16
C PHE A 666 20.05 12.27 23.21
N ASN A 667 20.53 11.03 23.13
CA ASN A 667 20.18 9.98 24.09
C ASN A 667 20.53 10.35 25.54
N PHE A 668 21.57 11.17 25.75
CA PHE A 668 21.98 11.63 27.08
C PHE A 668 21.44 13.02 27.46
N GLY A 669 20.58 13.62 26.64
CA GLY A 669 20.02 14.96 26.90
C GLY A 669 21.01 16.11 26.69
N LEU A 670 22.05 15.91 25.87
CA LEU A 670 23.03 16.93 25.51
C LEU A 670 22.64 17.63 24.19
N PRO A 671 23.01 18.91 24.01
CA PRO A 671 22.75 19.62 22.76
C PRO A 671 23.62 19.08 21.61
N ALA A 672 23.06 19.10 20.40
CA ALA A 672 23.78 18.73 19.19
C ALA A 672 24.94 19.70 18.89
N VAL A 673 26.05 19.16 18.38
CA VAL A 673 27.20 19.92 17.89
C VAL A 673 27.25 19.83 16.37
N ARG A 674 27.19 20.98 15.70
CA ARG A 674 27.17 21.08 14.23
C ARG A 674 28.55 21.39 13.63
N ASP A 675 29.53 21.75 14.45
CA ASP A 675 30.91 22.01 14.01
C ASP A 675 31.63 20.68 13.74
N VAL A 676 31.63 20.27 12.47
CA VAL A 676 32.25 19.03 12.00
C VAL A 676 33.76 19.02 12.27
N SER A 677 34.45 20.16 12.15
CA SER A 677 35.90 20.24 12.40
C SER A 677 36.22 19.99 13.87
N LYS A 678 35.38 20.45 14.80
CA LYS A 678 35.52 20.13 16.22
C LYS A 678 35.34 18.63 16.48
N ILE A 679 34.33 18.00 15.87
CA ILE A 679 34.07 16.56 16.00
C ILE A 679 35.25 15.76 15.48
N GLN A 680 35.74 16.11 14.28
CA GLN A 680 36.89 15.49 13.64
C GLN A 680 38.15 15.54 14.53
N ALA A 681 38.45 16.71 15.11
CA ALA A 681 39.61 16.90 15.97
C ALA A 681 39.56 16.04 17.25
N ILE A 682 38.37 15.80 17.80
CA ILE A 682 38.16 14.89 18.94
C ILE A 682 38.33 13.44 18.47
N ALA A 683 37.66 13.05 17.38
CA ALA A 683 37.65 11.70 16.86
C ALA A 683 39.08 11.21 16.50
N ALA A 684 39.90 12.09 15.92
CA ALA A 684 41.29 11.81 15.57
C ALA A 684 42.20 11.48 16.78
N ARG A 685 41.77 11.80 18.01
CA ARG A 685 42.52 11.55 19.25
C ARG A 685 42.03 10.34 20.03
N VAL A 686 40.95 9.69 19.60
CA VAL A 686 40.38 8.54 20.29
C VAL A 686 41.33 7.34 20.19
N ALA A 687 41.71 6.77 21.34
CA ALA A 687 42.55 5.59 21.38
C ALA A 687 41.72 4.33 21.14
N ILE A 688 41.88 3.72 19.95
CA ILE A 688 41.12 2.53 19.55
C ILE A 688 41.79 1.26 20.11
N PRO A 689 41.08 0.42 20.89
CA PRO A 689 41.62 -0.84 21.38
C PRO A 689 41.94 -1.82 20.23
N GLN A 690 43.02 -2.59 20.38
CA GLN A 690 43.37 -3.64 19.42
C GLN A 690 42.36 -4.79 19.48
N PHE A 691 41.80 -5.17 18.32
CA PHE A 691 40.89 -6.31 18.20
C PHE A 691 41.65 -7.63 18.03
N THR A 692 41.18 -8.67 18.72
CA THR A 692 41.68 -10.05 18.56
C THR A 692 40.47 -10.98 18.33
N PRO A 693 40.40 -11.69 17.19
CA PRO A 693 39.28 -12.57 16.89
C PRO A 693 39.26 -13.80 17.80
N LYS A 694 38.06 -14.34 18.04
CA LYS A 694 37.80 -15.52 18.88
C LYS A 694 37.24 -16.68 18.05
N ARG A 695 37.37 -17.93 18.50
CA ARG A 695 36.70 -19.07 17.85
C ARG A 695 35.21 -19.04 18.18
N LEU A 696 34.39 -18.77 17.17
CA LEU A 696 32.94 -18.60 17.30
C LEU A 696 32.23 -19.33 16.17
N HIS A 697 31.11 -19.97 16.49
CA HIS A 697 30.24 -20.59 15.51
C HIS A 697 29.29 -19.53 14.93
N ILE A 698 29.39 -19.28 13.63
CA ILE A 698 28.48 -18.40 12.89
C ILE A 698 27.52 -19.29 12.11
N ASN A 699 26.22 -19.16 12.37
CA ASN A 699 25.22 -19.93 11.65
C ASN A 699 25.11 -19.43 10.19
N THR A 700 25.10 -20.36 9.24
CA THR A 700 25.04 -20.09 7.80
C THR A 700 23.74 -20.54 7.15
N ASP A 701 22.81 -21.14 7.92
CA ASP A 701 21.56 -21.69 7.38
C ASP A 701 20.46 -20.62 7.28
N ASP A 702 19.81 -20.55 6.12
CA ASP A 702 18.73 -19.61 5.79
C ASP A 702 17.35 -19.98 6.37
N ALA A 703 17.24 -21.10 7.10
CA ALA A 703 15.96 -21.73 7.45
C ALA A 703 15.28 -21.17 8.72
N GLU A 704 15.90 -20.25 9.46
CA GLU A 704 15.25 -19.60 10.61
C GLU A 704 14.32 -18.47 10.12
N LYS A 705 13.05 -18.80 9.92
CA LYS A 705 11.98 -17.79 9.98
C LYS A 705 11.93 -17.23 11.40
N PRO A 706 11.62 -15.93 11.60
CA PRO A 706 11.40 -15.40 12.94
C PRO A 706 10.33 -16.26 13.62
N ASN A 707 10.68 -16.90 14.74
CA ASN A 707 9.71 -17.62 15.54
C ASN A 707 8.54 -16.67 15.85
N GLY A 708 7.34 -17.10 15.46
CA GLY A 708 6.13 -16.30 15.55
C GLY A 708 5.75 -15.91 16.98
N SER A 709 4.88 -14.90 17.06
CA SER A 709 4.10 -14.46 18.23
C SER A 709 4.76 -13.57 19.30
N GLY A 710 5.86 -12.88 18.99
CA GLY A 710 6.28 -11.70 19.77
C GLY A 710 5.63 -10.40 19.26
N PRO A 711 5.30 -9.41 20.11
CA PRO A 711 4.82 -8.12 19.65
C PRO A 711 5.87 -7.45 18.73
N PRO A 712 5.47 -6.61 17.77
CA PRO A 712 6.40 -5.83 16.96
C PRO A 712 7.23 -4.95 17.89
N GLY A 713 8.51 -5.28 18.09
CA GLY A 713 9.35 -4.65 19.11
C GLY A 713 10.39 -5.54 19.79
N ALA A 714 10.57 -6.80 19.37
CA ALA A 714 11.77 -7.56 19.73
C ALA A 714 12.99 -6.99 18.99
N SER A 715 13.48 -5.86 19.49
CA SER A 715 14.84 -5.33 19.35
C SER A 715 15.85 -6.43 19.03
N PHE A 716 16.48 -6.38 17.87
CA PHE A 716 17.63 -7.21 17.55
C PHE A 716 18.71 -7.00 18.62
N ALA A 717 19.08 -8.07 19.32
CA ALA A 717 20.26 -8.02 20.15
C ALA A 717 21.45 -7.67 19.25
N ALA A 718 22.14 -6.56 19.51
CA ALA A 718 23.47 -6.29 18.97
C ALA A 718 24.29 -7.61 18.94
N PRO A 719 24.98 -7.93 17.84
CA PRO A 719 25.51 -9.26 17.60
C PRO A 719 26.77 -9.46 18.43
N HIS A 720 26.64 -9.69 19.74
CA HIS A 720 27.72 -10.36 20.45
C HIS A 720 27.65 -11.85 20.09
N PRO A 721 28.72 -12.40 19.52
CA PRO A 721 28.84 -13.84 19.43
C PRO A 721 29.06 -14.34 20.85
N SER A 722 28.02 -14.96 21.43
CA SER A 722 28.13 -15.57 22.76
C SER A 722 29.22 -16.64 22.69
N LEU A 723 30.35 -16.37 23.35
CA LEU A 723 31.21 -17.44 23.84
C LEU A 723 30.30 -18.26 24.76
N SER A 724 29.98 -19.50 24.40
CA SER A 724 29.29 -20.40 25.32
C SER A 724 30.27 -20.68 26.47
N LEU A 725 30.12 -19.93 27.56
CA LEU A 725 30.62 -20.36 28.86
C LEU A 725 29.77 -21.56 29.31
N SER A 726 30.20 -22.31 30.32
CA SER A 726 29.29 -23.28 30.92
C SER A 726 28.08 -22.55 31.52
N ALA A 727 26.91 -23.19 31.56
CA ALA A 727 25.68 -22.56 32.05
C ALA A 727 25.85 -21.96 33.46
N GLU A 728 26.66 -22.61 34.30
CA GLU A 728 26.98 -22.13 35.65
C GLU A 728 27.81 -20.83 35.64
N ALA A 729 28.73 -20.68 34.68
CA ALA A 729 29.56 -19.49 34.56
C ALA A 729 28.79 -18.30 33.95
N GLU A 730 27.81 -18.55 33.06
CA GLU A 730 26.92 -17.50 32.59
C GLU A 730 25.99 -16.99 33.69
N GLU A 731 25.46 -17.90 34.52
CA GLU A 731 24.63 -17.56 35.68
C GLU A 731 25.40 -16.70 36.69
N GLU A 732 26.67 -17.01 36.98
CA GLU A 732 27.53 -16.19 37.85
C GLU A 732 27.76 -14.77 37.28
N VAL A 733 28.00 -14.66 35.97
CA VAL A 733 28.18 -13.36 35.30
C VAL A 733 26.89 -12.53 35.36
N VAL A 734 25.73 -13.15 35.09
CA VAL A 734 24.42 -12.49 35.17
C VAL A 734 24.17 -12.01 36.61
N ALA A 735 24.37 -12.85 37.62
CA ALA A 735 24.21 -12.47 39.02
C ALA A 735 25.14 -11.33 39.43
N GLY A 736 26.39 -11.32 38.92
CA GLY A 736 27.34 -10.23 39.11
C GLY A 736 26.87 -8.91 38.50
N LEU A 737 26.32 -8.95 37.28
CA LEU A 737 25.76 -7.78 36.60
C LEU A 737 24.53 -7.24 37.32
N GLU A 738 23.61 -8.10 37.77
CA GLU A 738 22.44 -7.70 38.56
C GLU A 738 22.88 -6.96 39.83
N LYS A 739 23.81 -7.54 40.59
CA LYS A 739 24.33 -6.93 41.82
C LYS A 739 24.99 -5.59 41.56
N HIS A 740 25.78 -5.48 40.49
CA HIS A 740 26.44 -4.23 40.12
C HIS A 740 25.43 -3.15 39.76
N LEU A 741 24.44 -3.47 38.92
CA LEU A 741 23.41 -2.53 38.49
C LEU A 741 22.52 -2.07 39.64
N LEU A 742 22.13 -2.98 40.54
CA LEU A 742 21.36 -2.64 41.76
C LEU A 742 22.14 -1.75 42.72
N ALA A 743 23.48 -1.81 42.70
CA ALA A 743 24.35 -0.96 43.52
C ALA A 743 24.65 0.42 42.89
N THR A 744 24.08 0.72 41.72
CA THR A 744 24.30 1.99 41.02
C THR A 744 23.68 3.15 41.82
N ALA A 745 24.52 4.08 42.27
CA ALA A 745 24.07 5.32 42.91
C ALA A 745 23.57 6.33 41.87
N ASP A 746 22.67 7.23 42.31
CA ASP A 746 22.18 8.38 41.53
C ASP A 746 21.51 8.01 40.19
N LEU A 747 20.98 6.80 40.07
CA LEU A 747 20.30 6.31 38.86
C LEU A 747 19.11 7.22 38.47
N GLU A 748 18.45 7.83 39.45
CA GLU A 748 17.37 8.79 39.27
C GLU A 748 17.79 10.10 38.59
N LYS A 749 19.09 10.46 38.65
CA LYS A 749 19.65 11.67 38.03
C LYS A 749 20.09 11.46 36.58
N MET A 750 20.19 10.21 36.13
CA MET A 750 20.64 9.87 34.79
C MET A 750 19.51 10.06 33.77
N VAL A 751 19.79 10.64 32.62
CA VAL A 751 18.82 10.90 31.55
C VAL A 751 19.09 9.97 30.38
N PHE A 752 18.06 9.24 29.95
CA PHE A 752 18.08 8.39 28.76
C PHE A 752 16.87 8.76 27.91
N VAL A 753 17.09 9.33 26.73
CA VAL A 753 16.04 9.75 25.79
C VAL A 753 16.11 8.83 24.57
N PRO A 754 15.26 7.79 24.47
CA PRO A 754 15.20 6.96 23.28
C PRO A 754 14.86 7.84 22.05
N VAL A 755 15.53 7.60 20.93
CA VAL A 755 15.19 8.27 19.68
C VAL A 755 13.92 7.65 19.10
N GLU A 756 13.06 8.48 18.51
CA GLU A 756 11.97 8.04 17.63
C GLU A 756 12.38 8.32 16.18
N PHE A 757 12.44 7.28 15.35
CA PHE A 757 12.91 7.42 13.98
C PHE A 757 11.97 8.29 13.13
N GLU A 758 12.42 9.51 12.88
CA GLU A 758 11.80 10.46 11.95
C GLU A 758 12.63 10.59 10.65
N LYS A 759 12.02 10.29 9.51
CA LYS A 759 12.65 10.29 8.17
C LYS A 759 12.54 11.64 7.46
N ASP A 760 11.59 12.49 7.86
CA ASP A 760 11.21 13.72 7.18
C ASP A 760 11.78 15.01 7.80
N ASP A 761 12.57 14.87 8.88
CA ASP A 761 13.38 15.94 9.43
C ASP A 761 14.86 15.73 9.07
N ASP A 762 15.37 16.52 8.11
CA ASP A 762 16.77 16.46 7.68
C ASP A 762 17.77 17.04 8.70
N THR A 763 17.30 17.55 9.85
CA THR A 763 18.15 18.14 10.88
C THR A 763 18.46 17.20 12.04
N ASN A 764 17.76 16.08 12.17
CA ASN A 764 17.83 15.17 13.32
C ASN A 764 18.93 14.09 13.24
N PHE A 765 19.68 14.01 12.14
CA PHE A 765 20.74 13.02 11.86
C PHE A 765 20.29 11.55 11.70
N HIS A 766 18.99 11.26 11.65
CA HIS A 766 18.50 9.87 11.56
C HIS A 766 18.87 9.23 10.22
N ILE A 767 18.47 9.86 9.12
CA ILE A 767 18.81 9.39 7.77
C ILE A 767 20.32 9.49 7.53
N ASP A 768 20.98 10.49 8.09
CA ASP A 768 22.42 10.67 7.94
C ASP A 768 23.20 9.48 8.53
N LEU A 769 22.81 9.03 9.72
CA LEU A 769 23.41 7.83 10.33
C LEU A 769 23.13 6.58 9.51
N VAL A 770 21.88 6.34 9.12
CA VAL A 770 21.50 5.15 8.35
C VAL A 770 22.25 5.11 7.01
N HIS A 771 22.37 6.27 6.35
CA HIS A 771 23.09 6.42 5.09
C HIS A 771 24.59 6.17 5.25
N ALA A 772 25.24 6.80 6.23
CA ALA A 772 26.67 6.60 6.47
C ALA A 772 26.98 5.14 6.85
N ALA A 773 26.17 4.54 7.73
CA ALA A 773 26.34 3.15 8.15
C ALA A 773 26.12 2.15 6.99
N SER A 774 25.08 2.36 6.17
CA SER A 774 24.83 1.56 4.97
C SER A 774 25.98 1.69 3.96
N THR A 775 26.49 2.89 3.76
CA THR A 775 27.61 3.18 2.84
C THR A 775 28.87 2.44 3.27
N LEU A 776 29.27 2.54 4.53
CA LEU A 776 30.44 1.85 5.08
C LEU A 776 30.30 0.32 4.99
N ARG A 777 29.11 -0.22 5.28
CA ARG A 777 28.86 -1.66 5.12
C ARG A 777 28.85 -2.07 3.65
N ALA A 778 28.30 -1.25 2.75
CA ALA A 778 28.39 -1.50 1.32
C ALA A 778 29.85 -1.55 0.86
N MET A 779 30.70 -0.64 1.34
CA MET A 779 32.14 -0.66 1.09
C MET A 779 32.81 -1.93 1.61
N ASN A 780 32.49 -2.40 2.83
CA ASN A 780 33.03 -3.67 3.34
C ASN A 780 32.82 -4.81 2.35
N TYR A 781 31.62 -4.90 1.74
CA TYR A 781 31.23 -5.98 0.83
C TYR A 781 31.35 -5.60 -0.66
N LYS A 782 32.00 -4.47 -0.97
CA LYS A 782 32.21 -3.93 -2.33
C LYS A 782 30.90 -3.70 -3.10
N ILE A 783 29.80 -3.45 -2.40
CA ILE A 783 28.47 -3.19 -2.96
C ILE A 783 28.44 -1.75 -3.47
N PRO A 784 27.91 -1.48 -4.68
CA PRO A 784 27.72 -0.12 -5.15
C PRO A 784 26.90 0.69 -4.16
N CYS A 785 27.48 1.80 -3.69
CA CYS A 785 26.80 2.72 -2.77
C CYS A 785 25.65 3.45 -3.49
N CYS A 786 24.71 3.98 -2.72
CA CYS A 786 23.63 4.82 -3.23
C CYS A 786 23.69 6.22 -2.62
N ASP A 787 22.88 7.15 -3.10
CA ASP A 787 22.74 8.46 -2.48
C ASP A 787 21.83 8.43 -1.24
N ARG A 788 21.88 9.51 -0.46
CA ARG A 788 21.07 9.71 0.76
C ARG A 788 19.56 9.62 0.48
N ASN A 789 19.09 10.05 -0.69
CA ASN A 789 17.66 10.02 -1.01
C ASN A 789 17.17 8.59 -1.23
N LYS A 790 17.93 7.76 -1.95
CA LYS A 790 17.64 6.34 -2.09
C LYS A 790 17.67 5.63 -0.73
N THR A 791 18.63 5.96 0.15
CA THR A 791 18.61 5.48 1.54
C THR A 791 17.32 5.89 2.25
N LYS A 792 16.92 7.17 2.18
CA LYS A 792 15.70 7.67 2.83
C LYS A 792 14.44 6.94 2.35
N ILE A 793 14.33 6.65 1.06
CA ILE A 793 13.18 5.92 0.50
C ILE A 793 13.09 4.51 1.09
N ILE A 794 14.19 3.77 1.07
CA ILE A 794 14.25 2.37 1.54
C ILE A 794 14.11 2.32 3.07
N ALA A 795 14.99 3.03 3.79
CA ALA A 795 14.99 3.07 5.25
C ALA A 795 13.73 3.70 5.84
N GLY A 796 13.06 4.59 5.10
CA GLY A 796 11.79 5.19 5.51
C GLY A 796 10.57 4.32 5.18
N ARG A 797 10.76 3.21 4.43
CA ARG A 797 9.67 2.44 3.80
C ARG A 797 8.66 3.36 3.09
N ILE A 798 9.18 4.36 2.36
CA ILE A 798 8.36 5.36 1.69
C ILE A 798 7.61 4.69 0.55
N ILE A 799 6.29 4.62 0.67
CA ILE A 799 5.40 4.16 -0.39
C ILE A 799 5.31 5.26 -1.46
N PRO A 800 5.76 5.01 -2.71
CA PRO A 800 5.59 5.97 -3.79
C PRO A 800 4.11 6.28 -3.99
N ALA A 801 3.78 7.56 -4.12
CA ALA A 801 2.40 8.00 -4.33
C ALA A 801 2.39 9.31 -5.13
N ILE A 802 1.40 9.44 -6.01
CA ILE A 802 1.21 10.61 -6.87
C ILE A 802 -0.28 10.97 -6.93
N ALA A 803 -0.57 12.27 -6.95
CA ALA A 803 -1.94 12.78 -6.91
C ALA A 803 -2.81 12.29 -8.08
N THR A 804 -2.21 12.02 -9.24
CA THR A 804 -2.89 11.56 -10.46
C THR A 804 -3.60 10.23 -10.26
N THR A 805 -2.88 9.21 -9.76
CA THR A 805 -3.45 7.90 -9.44
C THR A 805 -4.48 8.00 -8.32
N THR A 806 -4.20 8.79 -7.28
CA THR A 806 -5.14 8.99 -6.16
C THR A 806 -6.47 9.56 -6.65
N ALA A 807 -6.45 10.65 -7.44
CA ALA A 807 -7.66 11.26 -7.98
C ALA A 807 -8.44 10.30 -8.89
N MET A 808 -7.74 9.55 -9.75
CA MET A 808 -8.35 8.58 -10.65
C MET A 808 -9.09 7.48 -9.86
N ILE A 809 -8.39 6.85 -8.90
CA ILE A 809 -8.94 5.78 -8.05
C ILE A 809 -10.11 6.31 -7.21
N THR A 810 -10.00 7.51 -6.63
CA THR A 810 -11.11 8.14 -5.92
C THR A 810 -12.34 8.34 -6.80
N GLY A 811 -12.17 8.69 -8.08
CA GLY A 811 -13.28 8.77 -9.04
C GLY A 811 -14.03 7.43 -9.15
N LEU A 812 -13.29 6.33 -9.27
CA LEU A 812 -13.85 4.98 -9.33
C LEU A 812 -14.53 4.56 -8.01
N VAL A 813 -13.91 4.80 -6.85
CA VAL A 813 -14.52 4.56 -5.54
C VAL A 813 -15.83 5.35 -5.39
N SER A 814 -15.85 6.59 -5.86
CA SER A 814 -17.02 7.47 -5.74
C SER A 814 -18.18 7.00 -6.63
N LEU A 815 -17.90 6.37 -7.78
CA LEU A 815 -18.93 5.73 -8.61
C LEU A 815 -19.57 4.54 -7.88
N GLU A 816 -18.76 3.70 -7.24
CA GLU A 816 -19.27 2.57 -6.45
C GLU A 816 -20.02 3.04 -5.20
N LEU A 817 -19.60 4.15 -4.56
CA LEU A 817 -20.31 4.76 -3.45
C LEU A 817 -21.75 5.13 -3.80
N LEU A 818 -21.97 5.74 -4.98
CA LEU A 818 -23.32 6.07 -5.44
C LEU A 818 -24.18 4.81 -5.59
N LYS A 819 -23.61 3.68 -6.03
CA LYS A 819 -24.32 2.40 -6.09
C LYS A 819 -24.63 1.85 -4.71
N THR A 820 -23.70 2.00 -3.76
CA THR A 820 -23.80 1.46 -2.40
C THR A 820 -25.01 2.00 -1.63
N VAL A 821 -25.44 3.25 -1.87
CA VAL A 821 -26.61 3.84 -1.20
C VAL A 821 -27.88 2.97 -1.36
N THR A 822 -28.02 2.27 -2.50
CA THR A 822 -29.16 1.39 -2.79
C THR A 822 -28.71 -0.05 -3.05
N TYR A 823 -27.61 -0.51 -2.44
CA TYR A 823 -27.00 -1.80 -2.80
C TYR A 823 -27.95 -2.99 -2.61
N LYS A 824 -28.86 -2.92 -1.62
CA LYS A 824 -29.85 -3.97 -1.35
C LYS A 824 -30.85 -4.19 -2.49
N GLN A 825 -30.97 -3.24 -3.41
CA GLN A 825 -31.84 -3.30 -4.59
C GLN A 825 -31.06 -3.50 -5.90
N ARG A 826 -29.76 -3.77 -5.81
CA ARG A 826 -28.85 -3.96 -6.95
C ARG A 826 -28.41 -5.41 -7.06
N LYS A 827 -27.92 -5.75 -8.25
CA LYS A 827 -27.31 -7.06 -8.52
C LYS A 827 -25.80 -6.97 -8.33
N LEU A 828 -25.16 -8.12 -8.10
CA LEU A 828 -23.71 -8.22 -7.99
C LEU A 828 -23.00 -7.64 -9.23
N GLU A 829 -23.54 -7.94 -10.41
CA GLU A 829 -23.05 -7.50 -11.73
C GLU A 829 -22.98 -5.96 -11.88
N ASP A 830 -23.79 -5.22 -11.10
CA ASP A 830 -23.81 -3.75 -11.14
C ASP A 830 -22.55 -3.13 -10.50
N PHE A 831 -21.84 -3.89 -9.66
CA PHE A 831 -20.65 -3.43 -8.95
C PHE A 831 -19.37 -3.86 -9.67
N LYS A 832 -18.31 -3.07 -9.51
CA LYS A 832 -17.01 -3.35 -10.14
C LYS A 832 -15.86 -3.16 -9.15
N ASN A 833 -15.04 -4.19 -9.01
CA ASN A 833 -13.67 -4.02 -8.56
C ASN A 833 -12.85 -3.45 -9.72
N ALA A 834 -11.85 -2.63 -9.41
CA ALA A 834 -11.02 -1.98 -10.40
C ALA A 834 -9.54 -2.19 -10.12
N PHE A 835 -8.76 -2.37 -11.17
CA PHE A 835 -7.31 -2.39 -11.15
C PHE A 835 -6.81 -1.49 -12.27
N ALA A 836 -5.87 -0.61 -11.97
CA ALA A 836 -5.30 0.30 -12.95
C ALA A 836 -3.82 0.47 -12.74
N ASN A 837 -3.09 0.69 -13.83
CA ASN A 837 -1.70 1.13 -13.78
C ASN A 837 -1.50 2.24 -14.79
N LEU A 838 -1.46 3.49 -14.32
CA LEU A 838 -1.29 4.68 -15.13
C LEU A 838 0.11 4.82 -15.77
N ALA A 839 1.09 3.99 -15.40
CA ALA A 839 2.35 3.90 -16.15
C ALA A 839 2.15 3.21 -17.51
N LEU A 840 1.09 2.40 -17.59
CA LEU A 840 0.60 1.78 -18.80
C LEU A 840 -0.75 2.44 -19.13
N PRO A 841 -1.28 2.29 -20.35
CA PRO A 841 -2.68 2.60 -20.61
C PRO A 841 -3.57 1.43 -20.18
N LEU A 842 -3.50 1.03 -18.89
CA LEU A 842 -4.14 -0.18 -18.37
C LEU A 842 -5.20 0.12 -17.31
N TRP A 843 -6.42 -0.30 -17.60
CA TRP A 843 -7.56 -0.38 -16.68
C TRP A 843 -8.22 -1.74 -16.85
N LEU A 844 -8.55 -2.38 -15.74
CA LEU A 844 -9.22 -3.68 -15.69
C LEU A 844 -10.31 -3.63 -14.63
N PHE A 845 -11.55 -3.74 -15.08
CA PHE A 845 -12.71 -3.89 -14.20
C PHE A 845 -13.14 -5.35 -14.14
N SER A 846 -13.54 -5.80 -12.96
CA SER A 846 -14.10 -7.13 -12.74
C SER A 846 -15.27 -7.06 -11.78
N GLU A 847 -16.22 -7.98 -11.94
CA GLU A 847 -17.26 -8.15 -10.93
C GLU A 847 -16.64 -8.58 -9.59
N PRO A 848 -17.16 -8.09 -8.44
CA PRO A 848 -16.79 -8.64 -7.15
C PRO A 848 -17.20 -10.10 -7.05
N MET A 849 -16.42 -10.89 -6.32
CA MET A 849 -16.74 -12.30 -6.10
C MET A 849 -17.85 -12.45 -5.04
N PRO A 850 -18.80 -13.40 -5.19
CA PRO A 850 -19.81 -13.68 -4.18
C PRO A 850 -19.18 -14.29 -2.91
N PRO A 851 -19.86 -14.25 -1.75
CA PRO A 851 -19.30 -14.70 -0.48
C PRO A 851 -18.88 -16.18 -0.54
N ASN A 852 -17.76 -16.51 0.10
CA ASN A 852 -17.32 -17.89 0.28
C ASN A 852 -18.35 -18.65 1.12
N ARG A 853 -18.92 -19.73 0.57
CA ARG A 853 -19.90 -20.57 1.26
C ARG A 853 -19.24 -21.81 1.84
N VAL A 854 -19.46 -22.04 3.13
CA VAL A 854 -19.00 -23.23 3.84
C VAL A 854 -19.92 -24.40 3.51
N VAL A 855 -19.33 -25.50 3.06
CA VAL A 855 -20.03 -26.73 2.65
C VAL A 855 -19.42 -27.95 3.33
N ASP A 856 -20.15 -29.05 3.33
CA ASP A 856 -19.66 -30.35 3.80
C ASP A 856 -18.44 -30.77 2.95
N LYS A 857 -17.40 -31.31 3.60
CA LYS A 857 -16.23 -31.87 2.91
C LYS A 857 -15.92 -33.25 3.49
N ASP A 858 -15.61 -34.20 2.62
CA ASP A 858 -15.16 -35.53 3.05
C ASP A 858 -13.75 -35.50 3.65
N PHE A 859 -12.96 -34.46 3.32
CA PHE A 859 -11.66 -34.21 3.91
C PHE A 859 -11.34 -32.72 3.90
N ASP A 860 -11.12 -32.15 5.09
CA ASP A 860 -10.60 -30.80 5.27
C ASP A 860 -9.14 -30.87 5.77
N PRO A 861 -8.19 -30.19 5.11
CA PRO A 861 -6.78 -30.22 5.50
C PRO A 861 -6.50 -29.64 6.90
N VAL A 862 -7.36 -28.77 7.42
CA VAL A 862 -7.20 -28.14 8.74
C VAL A 862 -7.72 -29.07 9.83
N ALA A 863 -8.91 -29.66 9.63
CA ALA A 863 -9.48 -30.64 10.56
C ALA A 863 -8.84 -32.04 10.44
N CYS A 864 -8.07 -32.30 9.38
CA CYS A 864 -7.51 -33.62 9.04
C CYS A 864 -8.59 -34.72 8.93
N GLY A 865 -9.81 -34.38 8.50
CA GLY A 865 -10.95 -35.29 8.50
C GLY A 865 -12.20 -34.69 7.84
N PRO A 866 -13.34 -35.40 7.82
CA PRO A 866 -14.58 -34.88 7.28
C PRO A 866 -15.12 -33.74 8.16
N ILE A 867 -15.77 -32.76 7.53
CA ILE A 867 -16.44 -31.65 8.21
C ILE A 867 -17.86 -31.46 7.69
N ARG A 868 -18.76 -30.96 8.54
CA ARG A 868 -20.14 -30.58 8.20
C ARG A 868 -20.38 -29.10 8.45
N ALA A 869 -21.08 -28.45 7.54
CA ALA A 869 -21.47 -27.05 7.68
C ALA A 869 -22.89 -26.94 8.25
N MET A 870 -23.07 -26.23 9.38
CA MET A 870 -24.39 -26.03 9.98
C MET A 870 -24.61 -24.55 10.37
N PRO A 871 -25.60 -23.84 9.78
CA PRO A 871 -26.48 -24.27 8.69
C PRO A 871 -25.74 -24.42 7.36
N LYS A 872 -26.17 -25.34 6.48
CA LYS A 872 -25.48 -25.57 5.20
C LYS A 872 -25.35 -24.30 4.35
N GLY A 873 -24.15 -24.03 3.84
CA GLY A 873 -23.91 -22.93 2.90
C GLY A 873 -23.79 -21.55 3.54
N PHE A 874 -23.60 -21.46 4.87
CA PHE A 874 -23.31 -20.20 5.55
C PHE A 874 -21.99 -19.57 5.07
N SER A 875 -21.86 -18.27 5.26
CA SER A 875 -20.70 -17.45 4.89
C SER A 875 -20.18 -16.65 6.08
N CYS A 876 -19.10 -15.90 5.91
CA CYS A 876 -18.57 -14.98 6.95
C CYS A 876 -19.58 -13.91 7.40
N TRP A 877 -20.63 -13.64 6.61
CA TRP A 877 -21.67 -12.68 6.96
C TRP A 877 -22.74 -13.24 7.90
N ASP A 878 -22.90 -14.57 7.93
CA ASP A 878 -23.91 -15.25 8.72
C ASP A 878 -23.47 -15.36 10.19
N LYS A 879 -24.39 -15.15 11.13
CA LYS A 879 -24.12 -15.21 12.57
C LYS A 879 -25.20 -15.98 13.30
N ILE A 880 -24.80 -16.72 14.34
CA ILE A 880 -25.75 -17.31 15.29
C ILE A 880 -26.02 -16.26 16.38
N GLN A 881 -27.21 -15.66 16.38
CA GLN A 881 -27.60 -14.76 17.46
C GLN A 881 -28.09 -15.55 18.69
N VAL A 882 -27.53 -15.20 19.86
CA VAL A 882 -27.90 -15.75 21.16
C VAL A 882 -28.38 -14.62 22.05
N ASP A 883 -29.67 -14.63 22.37
CA ASP A 883 -30.36 -13.63 23.16
C ASP A 883 -30.82 -14.21 24.50
N ILE A 884 -29.84 -14.70 25.29
CA ILE A 884 -30.06 -15.25 26.62
C ILE A 884 -29.51 -14.23 27.63
N PRO A 885 -30.36 -13.54 28.43
CA PRO A 885 -29.90 -12.61 29.44
C PRO A 885 -28.96 -13.28 30.44
N GLY A 886 -27.79 -12.67 30.68
CA GLY A 886 -26.75 -13.26 31.55
C GLY A 886 -26.24 -14.62 31.08
N CYS A 887 -26.22 -14.88 29.76
CA CYS A 887 -25.86 -16.17 29.16
C CYS A 887 -24.60 -16.78 29.81
N THR A 888 -24.79 -17.90 30.48
CA THR A 888 -23.70 -18.70 31.04
C THR A 888 -23.06 -19.60 29.98
N VAL A 889 -21.83 -20.03 30.22
CA VAL A 889 -21.15 -21.00 29.34
C VAL A 889 -22.00 -22.27 29.15
N GLN A 890 -22.63 -22.75 30.22
CA GLN A 890 -23.54 -23.89 30.19
C GLN A 890 -24.74 -23.66 29.27
N GLN A 891 -25.44 -22.53 29.43
CA GLN A 891 -26.62 -22.22 28.61
C GLN A 891 -26.25 -22.06 27.14
N LEU A 892 -25.06 -21.53 26.83
CA LEU A 892 -24.60 -21.44 25.46
C LEU A 892 -24.34 -22.83 24.86
N CYS A 893 -23.66 -23.72 25.59
CA CYS A 893 -23.49 -25.10 25.15
C CYS A 893 -24.85 -25.76 24.90
N GLU A 894 -25.77 -25.73 25.88
CA GLU A 894 -27.10 -26.32 25.76
C GLU A 894 -27.87 -25.77 24.55
N PHE A 895 -27.82 -24.46 24.31
CA PHE A 895 -28.45 -23.84 23.15
C PHE A 895 -27.90 -24.36 21.81
N LEU A 896 -26.57 -24.43 21.66
CA LEU A 896 -25.94 -24.90 20.43
C LEU A 896 -26.21 -26.39 20.21
N GLU A 897 -26.08 -27.17 21.28
CA GLU A 897 -26.30 -28.61 21.29
C GLU A 897 -27.74 -28.98 20.91
N GLU A 898 -28.73 -28.24 21.40
CA GLU A 898 -30.16 -28.46 21.07
C GLU A 898 -30.48 -27.98 19.66
N LYS A 899 -29.99 -26.79 19.27
CA LYS A 899 -30.34 -26.16 17.99
C LYS A 899 -29.72 -26.87 16.79
N PHE A 900 -28.51 -27.41 16.93
CA PHE A 900 -27.75 -27.98 15.82
C PHE A 900 -27.47 -29.48 15.95
N ASP A 901 -27.93 -30.13 17.02
CA ASP A 901 -27.67 -31.55 17.31
C ASP A 901 -26.16 -31.90 17.33
N VAL A 902 -25.41 -31.05 18.04
CA VAL A 902 -23.95 -31.15 18.18
C VAL A 902 -23.55 -31.37 19.63
N GLU A 903 -22.32 -31.79 19.85
CA GLU A 903 -21.58 -31.72 21.12
C GLU A 903 -20.56 -30.58 21.02
N VAL A 904 -20.57 -29.68 22.00
CA VAL A 904 -19.65 -28.53 22.01
C VAL A 904 -18.31 -28.93 22.64
N ASN A 905 -17.24 -28.86 21.86
CA ASN A 905 -15.89 -29.23 22.30
C ASN A 905 -15.15 -28.04 22.89
N ILE A 906 -15.09 -26.93 22.15
CA ILE A 906 -14.35 -25.73 22.54
C ILE A 906 -15.20 -24.49 22.25
N LEU A 907 -15.20 -23.54 23.18
CA LEU A 907 -15.68 -22.17 22.97
C LEU A 907 -14.54 -21.20 23.24
N SER A 908 -14.39 -20.18 22.40
CA SER A 908 -13.33 -19.18 22.52
C SER A 908 -13.77 -17.78 22.11
N VAL A 909 -13.11 -16.77 22.68
CA VAL A 909 -13.24 -15.35 22.30
C VAL A 909 -11.83 -14.83 22.06
N GLY A 910 -11.48 -14.61 20.79
CA GLY A 910 -10.09 -14.40 20.39
C GLY A 910 -9.19 -15.53 20.92
N ASN A 911 -8.09 -15.16 21.59
CA ASN A 911 -7.16 -16.14 22.18
C ASN A 911 -7.61 -16.71 23.53
N PHE A 912 -8.74 -16.24 24.08
CA PHE A 912 -9.24 -16.73 25.35
C PHE A 912 -10.17 -17.92 25.17
N CYS A 913 -9.72 -19.10 25.61
CA CYS A 913 -10.54 -20.30 25.65
C CYS A 913 -11.54 -20.22 26.81
N LEU A 914 -12.82 -19.99 26.51
CA LEU A 914 -13.92 -19.95 27.48
C LEU A 914 -14.18 -21.33 28.07
N TYR A 915 -14.28 -22.34 27.21
CA TYR A 915 -14.62 -23.71 27.55
C TYR A 915 -13.84 -24.68 26.68
N ASN A 916 -13.41 -25.79 27.28
CA ASN A 916 -12.78 -26.91 26.61
C ASN A 916 -13.26 -28.18 27.32
N SER A 917 -14.00 -29.04 26.60
CA SER A 917 -14.60 -30.26 27.14
C SER A 917 -13.56 -31.26 27.66
N PHE A 918 -12.32 -31.21 27.15
CA PHE A 918 -11.20 -32.04 27.56
C PHE A 918 -10.52 -31.55 28.85
N LEU A 919 -10.89 -30.37 29.36
CA LEU A 919 -10.35 -29.79 30.59
C LEU A 919 -11.41 -29.77 31.70
N PRO A 920 -11.40 -30.73 32.64
CA PRO A 920 -12.41 -30.83 33.71
C PRO A 920 -12.53 -29.55 34.54
N VAL A 921 -11.43 -28.82 34.72
CA VAL A 921 -11.39 -27.56 35.46
C VAL A 921 -12.29 -26.49 34.85
N HIS A 922 -12.44 -26.43 33.53
CA HIS A 922 -13.33 -25.47 32.87
C HIS A 922 -14.80 -25.79 33.19
N LYS A 923 -15.17 -27.08 33.17
CA LYS A 923 -16.52 -27.52 33.54
C LYS A 923 -16.82 -27.31 35.03
N GLN A 924 -15.83 -27.41 35.91
CA GLN A 924 -16.01 -27.18 37.35
C GLN A 924 -16.08 -25.69 37.71
N GLN A 925 -15.28 -24.84 37.07
CA GLN A 925 -15.08 -23.45 37.50
C GLN A 925 -15.81 -22.41 36.63
N ARG A 926 -16.09 -22.69 35.35
CA ARG A 926 -16.56 -21.68 34.38
C ARG A 926 -17.97 -21.92 33.85
N PHE A 927 -18.46 -23.16 33.89
CA PHE A 927 -19.72 -23.56 33.25
C PHE A 927 -20.94 -22.74 33.70
N LYS A 928 -21.05 -22.46 35.01
CA LYS A 928 -22.17 -21.69 35.58
C LYS A 928 -21.96 -20.17 35.58
N ARG A 929 -20.81 -19.71 35.08
CA ARG A 929 -20.46 -18.29 35.07
C ARG A 929 -20.97 -17.63 33.80
N SER A 930 -21.32 -16.36 33.90
CA SER A 930 -21.66 -15.54 32.74
C SER A 930 -20.47 -15.43 31.79
N ILE A 931 -20.73 -15.55 30.48
CA ILE A 931 -19.71 -15.38 29.44
C ILE A 931 -19.15 -13.97 29.50
N VAL A 932 -20.02 -12.96 29.64
CA VAL A 932 -19.63 -11.55 29.70
C VAL A 932 -18.71 -11.30 30.89
N GLU A 933 -19.09 -11.75 32.09
CA GLU A 933 -18.26 -11.57 33.30
C GLU A 933 -16.88 -12.20 33.15
N LEU A 934 -16.81 -13.41 32.57
CA LEU A 934 -15.55 -14.10 32.30
C LEU A 934 -14.66 -13.31 31.34
N ILE A 935 -15.25 -12.70 30.31
CA ILE A 935 -14.51 -11.87 29.35
C ILE A 935 -14.06 -10.57 29.99
N GLU A 936 -14.92 -9.90 30.75
CA GLU A 936 -14.57 -8.64 31.44
C GLU A 936 -13.43 -8.85 32.46
N GLU A 937 -13.39 -9.98 33.18
CA GLU A 937 -12.27 -10.33 34.08
C GLU A 937 -10.92 -10.46 33.35
N VAL A 938 -10.94 -11.06 32.16
CA VAL A 938 -9.71 -11.38 31.41
C VAL A 938 -9.24 -10.18 30.60
N THR A 939 -10.17 -9.51 29.92
CA THR A 939 -9.88 -8.36 29.06
C THR A 939 -9.72 -7.07 29.86
N LYS A 940 -10.28 -7.02 31.08
CA LYS A 940 -10.42 -5.80 31.89
C LYS A 940 -11.19 -4.68 31.18
N THR A 941 -12.00 -5.04 30.18
CA THR A 941 -12.79 -4.12 29.36
C THR A 941 -14.26 -4.33 29.66
N SER A 942 -14.91 -3.37 30.30
CA SER A 942 -16.34 -3.44 30.63
C SER A 942 -17.21 -2.77 29.55
N GLY A 943 -18.44 -3.24 29.34
CA GLY A 943 -19.47 -2.49 28.60
C GLY A 943 -19.66 -2.83 27.12
N GLN A 944 -19.15 -3.97 26.65
CA GLN A 944 -19.48 -4.49 25.32
C GLN A 944 -20.96 -4.91 25.24
N LYS A 945 -21.68 -4.54 24.18
CA LYS A 945 -23.10 -4.93 24.00
C LYS A 945 -23.27 -6.33 23.44
N SER A 946 -22.22 -6.89 22.85
CA SER A 946 -22.20 -8.24 22.32
C SER A 946 -20.78 -8.81 22.32
N VAL A 947 -20.68 -10.13 22.44
CA VAL A 947 -19.41 -10.87 22.41
C VAL A 947 -19.42 -11.83 21.22
N ALA A 948 -18.34 -11.81 20.44
CA ALA A 948 -18.09 -12.78 19.36
C ALA A 948 -17.48 -14.05 19.94
N VAL A 949 -18.20 -15.17 19.86
CA VAL A 949 -17.75 -16.48 20.33
C VAL A 949 -17.56 -17.40 19.13
N GLU A 950 -16.38 -18.01 19.05
CA GLU A 950 -16.05 -19.08 18.10
C GLU A 950 -16.21 -20.43 18.78
N SER A 951 -16.73 -21.41 18.03
CA SER A 951 -17.01 -22.76 18.54
C SER A 951 -16.36 -23.85 17.69
N SER A 952 -15.86 -24.89 18.35
CA SER A 952 -15.57 -26.19 17.75
C SER A 952 -16.55 -27.20 18.32
N CYS A 953 -17.24 -27.91 17.42
CA CYS A 953 -18.29 -28.86 17.76
C CYS A 953 -18.12 -30.15 16.96
N SER A 954 -18.70 -31.25 17.45
CA SER A 954 -18.82 -32.51 16.71
C SER A 954 -20.28 -32.95 16.66
N ALA A 955 -20.72 -33.59 15.58
CA ALA A 955 -22.09 -34.06 15.44
C ALA A 955 -22.38 -35.18 16.47
N LYS A 956 -23.51 -35.12 17.17
CA LYS A 956 -23.89 -36.16 18.16
C LYS A 956 -24.11 -37.55 17.54
N SER A 957 -24.48 -37.58 16.27
CA SER A 957 -24.83 -38.81 15.56
C SER A 957 -23.62 -39.70 15.22
N ASP A 958 -22.48 -39.10 14.88
CA ASP A 958 -21.31 -39.83 14.37
C ASP A 958 -19.94 -39.21 14.72
N GLY A 959 -19.91 -38.12 15.49
CA GLY A 959 -18.69 -37.49 15.96
C GLY A 959 -17.92 -36.70 14.90
N VAL A 960 -18.50 -36.49 13.71
CA VAL A 960 -17.86 -35.68 12.65
C VAL A 960 -17.80 -34.22 13.05
N ASP A 961 -16.70 -33.52 12.78
CA ASP A 961 -16.54 -32.11 13.12
C ASP A 961 -17.57 -31.22 12.39
N VAL A 962 -18.13 -30.27 13.13
CA VAL A 962 -19.16 -29.35 12.66
C VAL A 962 -18.64 -27.92 12.73
N LEU A 963 -18.66 -27.23 11.59
CA LEU A 963 -18.41 -25.80 11.49
C LEU A 963 -19.73 -25.05 11.67
N LEU A 964 -19.73 -24.11 12.60
CA LEU A 964 -20.83 -23.17 12.85
C LEU A 964 -20.37 -21.74 12.48
N PRO A 965 -21.29 -20.86 12.05
CA PRO A 965 -20.99 -19.44 11.95
C PRO A 965 -20.61 -18.86 13.31
N THR A 966 -19.86 -17.75 13.31
CA THR A 966 -19.53 -17.00 14.53
C THR A 966 -20.79 -16.71 15.33
N ILE A 967 -20.70 -16.91 16.65
CA ILE A 967 -21.82 -16.75 17.57
C ILE A 967 -21.77 -15.34 18.16
N CYS A 968 -22.89 -14.62 18.09
CA CYS A 968 -23.07 -13.32 18.69
C CYS A 968 -23.92 -13.45 19.95
N VAL A 969 -23.25 -13.42 21.12
CA VAL A 969 -23.90 -13.44 22.43
C VAL A 969 -24.20 -12.01 22.84
N LEU A 970 -25.48 -11.67 23.01
CA LEU A 970 -25.89 -10.32 23.42
C LEU A 970 -25.70 -10.13 24.93
N ASN A 971 -25.12 -8.99 25.31
CA ASN A 971 -25.01 -8.56 26.70
C ASN A 971 -26.24 -7.68 27.03
N LYS A 972 -27.23 -8.28 27.70
CA LYS A 972 -28.50 -7.64 28.08
C LYS A 972 -28.72 -7.65 29.58
#